data_AF-A0A238KUD6-F1
#
_entry.id   AF-A0A238KUD6-F1
#
_cell.length_a   1.000
_cell.length_b   1.000
_cell.length_c   1.000
_cell.angle_alpha   90.00
_cell.angle_beta   90.00
_cell.angle_gamma   90.00
#
_symmetry.space_group_name_H-M   'P 1'
#
loop_
_entity.id
_entity.type
_entity.pdbx_description
1 polymer ?
#
loop_
_entity_poly.entity_id
_entity_poly.type
_entity_poly.pdbx_seq_one_letter_code
_entity_poly.pdbx_strand_id
1 'polypeptide(L)'
;MSQLYTAYAQHDDATIIVSTSDELNAAVEALTAQGGGTILVDGDGGPYELWAENAGGLDAPILIKAVDATNPPTFHTVSIEASSYLTLTEMRIDSSEVYGIRADYLRDINVAASNNIEIVNNDMSSVADGYLDGTGSAIQGESCALIRDSENITFSHNTLTDYYFGVTVTEVDGLIFSGNELSGIQGDGLRGGGIQNAVISNNYMHDFYGTVQTLNHSDMIQIWGGGAETISANIEISGNILDSANGSGTQSIFIRNENFGESGETGGYYQNIVIHNNVVHNSSAHGISVSDTQGLEIYENTVLWNELSVMVSSPGSAPVSRVPEIRLRNTLDSDIHHNFVGRISVDETEYVGDNFVVSYTDYTSAMFVHNHVVNLSGAGDLDLRDLRITNDSPANGKYGADASWFSASTAPLEASISISEVGSDRQTVELTAEYSLTDGTPIDPSTAQFIWTFDDGTTMSGVSITPTFETAGEHSVTLTVITNDGQTETLTRVIEVRSNEIFELNFGGTAQDTSQWDSIITVEDPNGTALTATGTDGTGFHLDGDSLLTIDRDNLQLFELDSFAIEFDLKLDTVAQDGALIRMSGTMDLFLNDDGSLFFRLFTDEGAFEMVTPAAVLDDTQWHTIAISYDSNTQVLNLIVDDQVVDSMTASGTTASAGYHGLNIGDPWAESVHAVIDNFTMSTEPVEGWTTGGTTPSTTISSGSVQQSAPPAGLNAELLYESQDGLVIEVNSTDPFTVGRDNDFLFGRDDFRIELTLETQAAGVEGVFLYMPKSMVAEVDPQGHIRFTLTTSDGEFELRSSQAVFEEPGKHDIAIIYDAQLGYLQIEVDGLVQAQTEATGTTSDETHWGLTVGNKWSDGLDGTFVDFEFYGDATMNVLQLAPSNDPADHRMSFEGAVHDEIQNTTVFRDMPGQAEYVTGTSGQAYHLNGTNSIGFERGEVALNDSDSFTVSFDFQLDTAGESGRVMHLHEVMDTYIDDNGFMHVELTTDEGTYHLISETTDFDDQDWHTATIAYDSEQEILSLEIDDQITLLNGTTGTTADASNWGLTIGSAWGESIEGNVDNFVFIDEVEEEYLNELLLV
;
A
#
# COMPACT_ATOMS: atom_id res chain seq x y z
N MET A 1 -0.22 40.31 22.73
CA MET A 1 1.19 40.29 23.13
C MET A 1 1.29 40.41 24.64
N SER A 2 1.15 39.28 25.32
CA SER A 2 1.61 39.10 26.70
C SER A 2 3.11 39.35 26.77
N GLN A 3 3.62 39.74 27.93
CA GLN A 3 5.04 40.06 28.11
C GLN A 3 5.85 38.75 28.03
N LEU A 4 6.53 38.51 26.91
CA LEU A 4 7.17 37.23 26.51
C LEU A 4 8.60 37.02 27.03
N TYR A 5 9.09 37.90 27.91
CA TYR A 5 10.43 37.83 28.49
C TYR A 5 10.35 38.08 29.99
N THR A 6 11.30 37.53 30.74
CA THR A 6 11.37 37.82 32.17
C THR A 6 11.72 39.29 32.36
N ALA A 7 10.76 40.09 32.82
CA ALA A 7 11.00 41.49 33.15
C ALA A 7 11.77 41.58 34.47
N TYR A 8 13.10 41.57 34.41
CA TYR A 8 13.90 41.81 35.60
C TYR A 8 13.83 43.30 35.97
N ALA A 9 13.41 43.59 37.20
CA ALA A 9 13.36 44.96 37.71
C ALA A 9 14.73 45.68 37.68
N GLN A 10 15.83 44.93 37.57
CA GLN A 10 17.20 45.45 37.45
C GLN A 10 17.57 45.93 36.03
N HIS A 11 16.78 45.61 34.98
CA HIS A 11 17.08 46.06 33.62
C HIS A 11 16.94 47.57 33.41
N ASP A 12 16.15 48.23 34.26
CA ASP A 12 15.92 49.68 34.22
C ASP A 12 17.03 50.49 34.90
N ASP A 13 17.95 49.84 35.64
CA ASP A 13 18.98 50.51 36.43
C ASP A 13 20.21 50.92 35.61
N ALA A 14 20.47 50.23 34.48
CA ALA A 14 21.57 50.53 33.57
C ALA A 14 21.21 50.17 32.11
N THR A 15 21.40 51.11 31.19
CA THR A 15 21.18 50.92 29.74
C THR A 15 22.43 51.34 28.97
N ILE A 16 22.90 50.47 28.07
CA ILE A 16 24.03 50.74 27.16
C ILE A 16 23.53 50.60 25.72
N ILE A 17 23.78 51.60 24.88
CA ILE A 17 23.51 51.53 23.44
C ILE A 17 24.81 51.17 22.72
N VAL A 18 24.76 50.22 21.79
CA VAL A 18 25.93 49.72 21.05
C VAL A 18 25.68 49.73 19.54
N SER A 19 26.73 49.96 18.76
CA SER A 19 26.68 50.04 17.29
C SER A 19 27.73 49.15 16.59
N THR A 20 28.54 48.43 17.37
CA THR A 20 29.58 47.51 16.87
C THR A 20 29.70 46.27 17.77
N SER A 21 30.26 45.16 17.26
CA SER A 21 30.51 43.94 18.05
C SER A 21 31.43 44.19 19.25
N ASP A 22 32.46 45.03 19.09
CA ASP A 22 33.37 45.38 20.19
C ASP A 22 32.61 46.09 21.34
N GLU A 23 31.70 47.01 21.00
CA GLU A 23 30.86 47.70 21.97
C GLU A 23 29.86 46.74 22.63
N LEU A 24 29.24 45.85 21.85
CA LEU A 24 28.31 44.84 22.35
C LEU A 24 28.97 43.93 23.38
N ASN A 25 30.10 43.31 23.04
CA ASN A 25 30.80 42.39 23.92
C ASN A 25 31.34 43.09 25.18
N ALA A 26 31.86 44.32 25.04
CA ALA A 26 32.26 45.14 26.17
C ALA A 26 31.07 45.52 27.08
N ALA A 27 29.88 45.72 26.52
CA ALA A 27 28.67 46.01 27.29
C ALA A 27 28.21 44.79 28.10
N VAL A 28 28.28 43.58 27.54
CA VAL A 28 27.98 42.32 28.26
C VAL A 28 28.91 42.15 29.47
N GLU A 29 30.22 42.30 29.29
CA GLU A 29 31.18 42.25 30.40
C GLU A 29 30.90 43.33 31.45
N ALA A 30 30.62 44.56 31.00
CA ALA A 30 30.39 45.69 31.88
C ALA A 30 29.14 45.52 32.75
N LEU A 31 28.02 45.06 32.18
CA LEU A 31 26.76 44.86 32.91
C LEU A 31 26.85 43.65 33.84
N THR A 32 27.54 42.58 33.43
CA THR A 32 27.84 41.43 34.31
C THR A 32 28.53 41.89 35.60
N ALA A 33 29.53 42.78 35.47
CA ALA A 33 30.24 43.33 36.62
C ALA A 33 29.45 44.36 37.46
N GLN A 34 28.36 44.92 36.92
CA GLN A 34 27.64 46.06 37.50
C GLN A 34 26.26 45.71 38.07
N GLY A 35 25.85 44.45 38.04
CA GLY A 35 24.55 44.02 38.56
C GLY A 35 23.44 43.98 37.52
N GLY A 36 23.78 43.79 36.25
CA GLY A 36 22.84 43.61 35.15
C GLY A 36 22.42 44.90 34.46
N GLY A 37 21.50 44.80 33.51
CA GLY A 37 20.99 45.94 32.75
C GLY A 37 20.46 45.56 31.38
N THR A 38 20.25 46.57 30.54
CA THR A 38 19.79 46.43 29.14
C THR A 38 20.85 46.88 28.16
N ILE A 39 21.11 46.08 27.13
CA ILE A 39 21.90 46.44 25.95
C ILE A 39 20.91 46.69 24.81
N LEU A 40 20.90 47.92 24.29
CA LEU A 40 20.15 48.30 23.11
C LEU A 40 21.10 48.27 21.90
N VAL A 41 20.81 47.40 20.94
CA VAL A 41 21.65 47.18 19.76
C VAL A 41 21.09 47.94 18.57
N ASP A 42 21.92 48.79 17.94
CA ASP A 42 21.52 49.65 16.83
C ASP A 42 21.36 48.84 15.53
N GLY A 43 20.17 48.90 14.91
CA GLY A 43 19.88 48.25 13.64
C GLY A 43 20.64 48.81 12.44
N ASP A 44 21.13 50.05 12.54
CA ASP A 44 21.97 50.66 11.49
C ASP A 44 23.45 50.24 11.61
N GLY A 45 23.81 49.50 12.67
CA GLY A 45 25.14 48.93 12.87
C GLY A 45 25.25 47.49 12.37
N GLY A 46 26.28 46.78 12.83
CA GLY A 46 26.51 45.37 12.50
C GLY A 46 27.06 45.10 11.08
N PRO A 47 27.05 43.83 10.61
CA PRO A 47 26.57 42.64 11.33
C PRO A 47 27.32 42.40 12.64
N TYR A 48 26.61 41.92 13.67
CA TYR A 48 27.13 41.74 15.02
C TYR A 48 27.62 40.30 15.27
N GLU A 49 28.62 40.17 16.12
CA GLU A 49 29.03 38.90 16.72
C GLU A 49 28.96 39.03 18.25
N LEU A 50 28.21 38.14 18.89
CA LEU A 50 28.06 38.08 20.34
C LEU A 50 28.89 36.94 20.91
N TRP A 51 29.79 37.27 21.84
CA TRP A 51 30.63 36.36 22.61
C TRP A 51 30.39 36.59 24.11
N ALA A 52 29.41 35.90 24.69
CA ALA A 52 29.08 35.97 26.10
C ALA A 52 29.71 34.79 26.85
N GLU A 53 30.83 35.02 27.54
CA GLU A 53 31.51 34.01 28.35
C GLU A 53 31.48 34.41 29.83
N ASN A 54 31.04 33.51 30.72
CA ASN A 54 30.89 33.78 32.15
C ASN A 54 30.04 35.04 32.45
N ALA A 55 29.01 35.27 31.65
CA ALA A 55 28.20 36.48 31.66
C ALA A 55 26.89 36.31 32.44
N GLY A 56 26.38 37.45 32.95
CA GLY A 56 25.11 37.55 33.66
C GLY A 56 25.11 36.94 35.07
N GLY A 57 23.93 36.50 35.54
CA GLY A 57 23.70 35.95 36.88
C GLY A 57 22.40 36.43 37.51
N LEU A 58 21.93 35.75 38.56
CA LEU A 58 20.67 36.08 39.26
C LEU A 58 20.61 37.53 39.77
N ASP A 59 21.76 38.06 40.24
CA ASP A 59 21.90 39.45 40.70
C ASP A 59 22.41 40.39 39.58
N ALA A 60 22.64 39.86 38.38
CA ALA A 60 23.14 40.59 37.23
C ALA A 60 22.50 40.18 35.90
N PRO A 61 21.16 40.15 35.78
CA PRO A 61 20.49 39.74 34.56
C PRO A 61 20.74 40.73 33.43
N ILE A 62 20.90 40.24 32.20
CA ILE A 62 21.20 41.06 31.03
C ILE A 62 20.16 40.82 29.93
N LEU A 63 19.52 41.90 29.49
CA LEU A 63 18.60 41.91 28.35
C LEU A 63 19.33 42.53 27.15
N ILE A 64 19.36 41.83 26.03
CA ILE A 64 19.90 42.30 24.76
C ILE A 64 18.73 42.40 23.79
N LYS A 65 18.43 43.62 23.34
CA LYS A 65 17.30 43.89 22.42
C LYS A 65 17.60 44.98 21.41
N ALA A 66 16.81 45.07 20.35
CA ALA A 66 16.92 46.14 19.36
C ALA A 66 16.65 47.53 19.97
N VAL A 67 17.32 48.55 19.43
CA VAL A 67 16.94 49.96 19.67
C VAL A 67 15.54 50.24 19.11
N ASP A 68 15.24 49.69 17.93
CA ASP A 68 13.98 49.81 17.21
C ASP A 68 13.61 48.45 16.62
N ALA A 69 12.56 47.82 17.13
CA ALA A 69 12.12 46.50 16.65
C ALA A 69 11.65 46.48 15.19
N THR A 70 11.38 47.65 14.58
CA THR A 70 11.07 47.77 13.15
C THR A 70 12.31 47.83 12.26
N ASN A 71 13.49 47.97 12.86
CA ASN A 71 14.81 47.91 12.23
C ASN A 71 15.72 46.99 13.07
N PRO A 72 15.48 45.67 13.08
CA PRO A 72 16.21 44.74 13.93
C PRO A 72 17.69 44.67 13.51
N PRO A 73 18.64 44.60 14.46
CA PRO A 73 20.05 44.42 14.15
C PRO A 73 20.33 43.00 13.63
N THR A 74 21.22 42.91 12.63
CA THR A 74 21.66 41.62 12.06
C THR A 74 22.84 41.05 12.83
N PHE A 75 22.72 39.80 13.26
CA PHE A 75 23.75 39.00 13.89
C PHE A 75 24.22 37.92 12.95
N HIS A 76 25.52 37.74 12.96
CA HIS A 76 26.22 36.72 12.21
C HIS A 76 26.42 35.48 13.10
N THR A 77 26.75 35.66 14.38
CA THR A 77 26.98 34.56 15.33
C THR A 77 26.57 35.00 16.72
N VAL A 78 26.01 34.07 17.48
CA VAL A 78 25.75 34.18 18.91
C VAL A 78 26.39 33.01 19.63
N SER A 79 27.33 33.27 20.53
CA SER A 79 27.87 32.27 21.45
C SER A 79 27.66 32.69 22.90
N ILE A 80 27.07 31.79 23.69
CA ILE A 80 26.79 31.95 25.11
C ILE A 80 27.38 30.74 25.84
N GLU A 81 28.45 30.95 26.60
CA GLU A 81 29.18 29.89 27.29
C GLU A 81 29.31 30.19 28.77
N ALA A 82 29.08 29.18 29.62
CA ALA A 82 29.21 29.29 31.07
C ALA A 82 28.45 30.49 31.68
N SER A 83 27.32 30.87 31.09
CA SER A 83 26.62 32.13 31.38
C SER A 83 25.23 31.88 31.94
N SER A 84 24.61 32.92 32.51
CA SER A 84 23.24 32.77 33.03
C SER A 84 22.44 34.06 33.07
N TYR A 85 21.10 33.95 33.08
CA TYR A 85 20.17 35.09 33.15
C TYR A 85 20.39 36.09 32.00
N LEU A 86 20.44 35.57 30.78
CA LEU A 86 20.59 36.33 29.54
C LEU A 86 19.34 36.16 28.67
N THR A 87 18.80 37.28 28.19
CA THR A 87 17.71 37.29 27.21
C THR A 87 18.17 37.98 25.93
N LEU A 88 17.99 37.31 24.78
CA LEU A 88 18.19 37.84 23.44
C LEU A 88 16.86 37.91 22.69
N THR A 89 16.49 39.11 22.22
CA THR A 89 15.20 39.31 21.56
C THR A 89 15.22 40.43 20.52
N GLU A 90 14.29 40.38 19.57
CA GLU A 90 14.13 41.38 18.51
C GLU A 90 15.35 41.46 17.57
N MET A 91 16.03 40.34 17.32
CA MET A 91 17.21 40.26 16.46
C MET A 91 16.90 39.57 15.13
N ARG A 92 17.68 39.92 14.09
CA ARG A 92 17.84 39.08 12.90
C ARG A 92 19.14 38.29 13.04
N ILE A 93 19.11 36.98 12.88
CA ILE A 93 20.31 36.12 12.88
C ILE A 93 20.42 35.51 11.49
N ASP A 94 21.44 35.90 10.74
CA ASP A 94 21.55 35.57 9.31
C ASP A 94 23.00 35.21 8.97
N SER A 95 23.22 33.97 8.53
CA SER A 95 24.53 33.47 8.13
C SER A 95 24.81 33.53 6.64
N SER A 96 23.89 34.02 5.82
CA SER A 96 24.01 33.97 4.36
C SER A 96 25.25 34.69 3.81
N GLU A 97 25.65 35.81 4.40
CA GLU A 97 26.85 36.57 3.98
C GLU A 97 28.18 35.89 4.35
N VAL A 98 28.14 34.94 5.27
CA VAL A 98 29.32 34.29 5.90
C VAL A 98 29.36 32.77 5.67
N TYR A 99 28.39 32.25 4.91
CA TYR A 99 28.30 30.87 4.49
C TYR A 99 29.59 30.41 3.77
N GLY A 100 30.10 29.25 4.17
CA GLY A 100 31.34 28.66 3.61
C GLY A 100 32.64 29.42 3.89
N ILE A 101 32.59 30.56 4.60
CA ILE A 101 33.77 31.33 5.04
C ILE A 101 34.21 30.89 6.44
N ARG A 102 33.26 30.46 7.28
CA ARG A 102 33.52 29.98 8.64
C ARG A 102 34.02 28.55 8.61
N ALA A 103 35.31 28.36 8.93
CA ALA A 103 35.91 27.03 8.97
C ALA A 103 35.43 26.18 10.17
N ASP A 104 34.91 26.82 11.23
CA ASP A 104 34.73 26.21 12.55
C ASP A 104 33.29 26.31 13.11
N TYR A 105 32.34 26.93 12.39
CA TYR A 105 30.98 27.17 12.88
C TYR A 105 29.95 26.67 11.87
N LEU A 106 29.50 25.43 12.05
CA LEU A 106 28.37 24.85 11.31
C LEU A 106 27.01 25.38 11.80
N ARG A 107 27.01 26.41 12.68
CA ARG A 107 25.83 26.87 13.42
C ARG A 107 25.85 28.37 13.75
N ASP A 108 24.68 28.98 13.80
CA ASP A 108 24.53 30.42 14.09
C ASP A 108 24.51 30.75 15.58
N ILE A 109 23.87 29.88 16.37
CA ILE A 109 23.75 30.01 17.82
C ILE A 109 24.41 28.82 18.51
N ASN A 110 25.26 29.10 19.48
CA ASN A 110 25.85 28.10 20.37
C ASN A 110 25.60 28.50 21.83
N VAL A 111 24.90 27.66 22.58
CA VAL A 111 24.71 27.80 24.02
C VAL A 111 25.31 26.58 24.70
N ALA A 112 26.27 26.78 25.59
CA ALA A 112 26.95 25.69 26.29
C ALA A 112 27.14 25.99 27.77
N ALA A 113 26.99 24.96 28.62
CA ALA A 113 27.27 25.05 30.06
C ALA A 113 26.54 26.22 30.76
N SER A 114 25.34 26.58 30.29
CA SER A 114 24.66 27.83 30.65
C SER A 114 23.31 27.56 31.30
N ASN A 115 22.77 28.55 32.02
CA ASN A 115 21.46 28.38 32.65
C ASN A 115 20.58 29.63 32.65
N ASN A 116 19.26 29.49 32.60
CA ASN A 116 18.33 30.63 32.55
C ASN A 116 18.62 31.52 31.33
N ILE A 117 18.64 30.93 30.13
CA ILE A 117 18.88 31.64 28.86
C ILE A 117 17.56 31.70 28.07
N GLU A 118 17.21 32.89 27.57
CA GLU A 118 16.02 33.13 26.76
C GLU A 118 16.43 33.63 25.37
N ILE A 119 16.11 32.87 24.32
CA ILE A 119 16.23 33.27 22.90
C ILE A 119 14.81 33.40 22.34
N VAL A 120 14.30 34.62 22.26
CA VAL A 120 12.86 34.85 22.01
C VAL A 120 12.56 35.96 21.02
N ASN A 121 11.53 35.81 20.18
CA ASN A 121 11.13 36.82 19.18
C ASN A 121 12.28 37.26 18.26
N ASN A 122 12.99 36.30 17.67
CA ASN A 122 14.03 36.54 16.69
C ASN A 122 13.66 35.96 15.33
N ASP A 123 14.17 36.58 14.28
CA ASP A 123 14.08 36.13 12.89
C ASP A 123 15.43 35.53 12.48
N MET A 124 15.45 34.28 12.03
CA MET A 124 16.67 33.51 11.78
C MET A 124 16.62 32.90 10.38
N SER A 125 17.69 33.05 9.60
CA SER A 125 17.73 32.55 8.23
C SER A 125 19.12 32.04 7.82
N SER A 126 19.17 30.98 7.01
CA SER A 126 20.39 30.53 6.33
C SER A 126 20.22 30.49 4.80
N VAL A 127 20.85 29.54 4.11
CA VAL A 127 21.04 29.54 2.65
C VAL A 127 20.45 28.34 1.92
N ALA A 128 19.72 27.45 2.61
CA ALA A 128 19.08 26.32 1.93
C ALA A 128 18.07 26.84 0.88
N ASP A 129 18.02 26.18 -0.27
CA ASP A 129 17.19 26.64 -1.41
C ASP A 129 16.39 25.53 -2.09
N GLY A 130 16.33 24.34 -1.48
CA GLY A 130 15.56 23.21 -2.01
C GLY A 130 15.98 21.85 -1.45
N TYR A 131 15.36 20.82 -2.01
CA TYR A 131 15.54 19.41 -1.66
C TYR A 131 16.99 18.95 -1.81
N LEU A 132 17.55 18.34 -0.76
CA LEU A 132 18.96 17.92 -0.76
C LEU A 132 19.12 16.43 -1.11
N ASP A 133 19.63 16.17 -2.31
CA ASP A 133 19.85 14.82 -2.86
C ASP A 133 21.33 14.38 -2.91
N GLY A 134 22.25 15.22 -2.43
CA GLY A 134 23.69 14.97 -2.50
C GLY A 134 24.32 15.11 -3.89
N THR A 135 23.56 15.45 -4.94
CA THR A 135 24.09 15.67 -6.30
C THR A 135 24.66 17.09 -6.50
N GLY A 136 24.39 17.98 -5.54
CA GLY A 136 24.76 19.40 -5.58
C GLY A 136 23.74 20.28 -6.31
N SER A 137 22.51 19.79 -6.49
CA SER A 137 21.41 20.51 -7.13
C SER A 137 20.77 21.58 -6.24
N ALA A 138 20.87 21.42 -4.91
CA ALA A 138 20.49 22.41 -3.91
C ALA A 138 21.69 22.79 -3.02
N ILE A 139 21.64 23.98 -2.43
CA ILE A 139 22.60 24.47 -1.45
C ILE A 139 22.21 23.91 -0.08
N GLN A 140 23.16 23.30 0.61
CA GLN A 140 22.96 22.89 2.00
C GLN A 140 23.01 24.13 2.92
N GLY A 141 22.01 24.31 3.78
CA GLY A 141 22.02 25.37 4.81
C GLY A 141 23.05 25.12 5.93
N GLU A 142 23.29 26.12 6.78
CA GLU A 142 23.95 25.91 8.08
C GLU A 142 22.95 25.30 9.07
N SER A 143 23.38 24.95 10.29
CA SER A 143 22.43 24.66 11.38
C SER A 143 22.04 25.95 12.11
N CYS A 144 20.82 26.06 12.65
CA CYS A 144 20.44 27.27 13.38
C CYS A 144 21.11 27.31 14.75
N ALA A 145 20.84 26.33 15.63
CA ALA A 145 21.32 26.37 17.01
C ALA A 145 21.84 25.02 17.53
N LEU A 146 22.83 25.09 18.43
CA LEU A 146 23.20 24.01 19.34
C LEU A 146 23.12 24.51 20.78
N ILE A 147 22.35 23.81 21.60
CA ILE A 147 22.21 24.05 23.03
C ILE A 147 22.69 22.79 23.75
N ARG A 148 23.70 22.91 24.61
CA ARG A 148 24.28 21.76 25.29
C ARG A 148 24.67 21.98 26.74
N ASP A 149 24.65 20.93 27.54
CA ASP A 149 25.11 20.92 28.93
C ASP A 149 24.47 22.06 29.76
N SER A 150 23.17 22.31 29.57
CA SER A 150 22.54 23.57 30.00
C SER A 150 21.22 23.35 30.75
N GLU A 151 20.79 24.34 31.52
CA GLU A 151 19.57 24.24 32.34
C GLU A 151 18.62 25.43 32.16
N ASN A 152 17.31 25.23 32.19
CA ASN A 152 16.31 26.31 32.11
C ASN A 152 16.50 27.19 30.87
N ILE A 153 16.35 26.60 29.69
CA ILE A 153 16.50 27.27 28.40
C ILE A 153 15.13 27.51 27.78
N THR A 154 14.87 28.75 27.38
CA THR A 154 13.67 29.13 26.63
C THR A 154 14.05 29.53 25.22
N PHE A 155 13.50 28.82 24.24
CA PHE A 155 13.61 29.12 22.81
C PHE A 155 12.19 29.25 22.26
N SER A 156 11.69 30.48 22.14
CA SER A 156 10.27 30.69 21.86
C SER A 156 9.94 31.86 20.94
N HIS A 157 8.87 31.73 20.16
CA HIS A 157 8.39 32.80 19.27
C HIS A 157 9.44 33.24 18.25
N ASN A 158 10.34 32.33 17.84
CA ASN A 158 11.31 32.60 16.79
C ASN A 158 10.81 32.09 15.44
N THR A 159 11.22 32.75 14.37
CA THR A 159 11.03 32.30 12.99
C THR A 159 12.37 31.81 12.45
N LEU A 160 12.43 30.59 11.92
CA LEU A 160 13.63 29.97 11.37
C LEU A 160 13.34 29.56 9.91
N THR A 161 14.15 30.04 8.97
CA THR A 161 14.01 29.66 7.55
C THR A 161 15.33 29.20 6.92
N ASP A 162 15.23 28.29 5.95
CA ASP A 162 16.32 27.96 5.02
C ASP A 162 17.57 27.35 5.70
N TYR A 163 17.39 26.56 6.75
CA TYR A 163 18.47 25.87 7.48
C TYR A 163 18.62 24.40 7.08
N TYR A 164 19.80 23.82 7.29
CA TYR A 164 19.98 22.38 7.22
C TYR A 164 19.36 21.69 8.44
N PHE A 165 19.76 22.09 9.65
CA PHE A 165 19.10 21.69 10.89
C PHE A 165 18.57 22.92 11.62
N GLY A 166 17.40 22.82 12.24
CA GLY A 166 16.89 23.85 13.13
C GLY A 166 17.69 23.89 14.44
N VAL A 167 17.13 23.34 15.52
CA VAL A 167 17.71 23.42 16.86
C VAL A 167 18.17 22.05 17.34
N THR A 168 19.45 21.92 17.66
CA THR A 168 20.03 20.74 18.31
C THR A 168 20.13 20.95 19.82
N VAL A 169 19.66 19.99 20.61
CA VAL A 169 19.69 20.03 22.08
C VAL A 169 20.35 18.77 22.64
N THR A 170 21.38 18.90 23.48
CA THR A 170 22.05 17.74 24.09
C THR A 170 22.36 17.98 25.57
N GLU A 171 21.98 17.08 26.46
CA GLU A 171 22.23 17.24 27.91
C GLU A 171 21.61 18.54 28.46
N VAL A 172 20.29 18.65 28.36
CA VAL A 172 19.55 19.85 28.81
C VAL A 172 18.43 19.49 29.77
N ASP A 173 18.41 20.15 30.93
CA ASP A 173 17.37 20.03 31.95
C ASP A 173 16.53 21.33 32.02
N GLY A 174 15.25 21.26 31.68
CA GLY A 174 14.36 22.42 31.65
C GLY A 174 14.39 23.16 30.32
N LEU A 175 13.85 22.55 29.25
CA LEU A 175 13.70 23.19 27.94
C LEU A 175 12.26 23.68 27.72
N ILE A 176 12.09 24.92 27.29
CA ILE A 176 10.84 25.44 26.73
C ILE A 176 11.10 25.77 25.25
N PHE A 177 10.61 24.93 24.36
CA PHE A 177 10.65 25.15 22.91
C PHE A 177 9.23 25.42 22.42
N SER A 178 8.83 26.69 22.32
CA SER A 178 7.40 27.00 22.09
C SER A 178 7.08 28.18 21.19
N GLY A 179 5.99 28.10 20.45
CA GLY A 179 5.53 29.21 19.61
C GLY A 179 6.45 29.54 18.44
N ASN A 180 7.37 28.65 18.07
CA ASN A 180 8.32 28.89 16.97
C ASN A 180 7.70 28.51 15.62
N GLU A 181 8.13 29.18 14.56
CA GLU A 181 7.79 28.90 13.16
C GLU A 181 9.05 28.43 12.42
N LEU A 182 9.02 27.25 11.83
CA LEU A 182 10.15 26.65 11.12
C LEU A 182 9.71 26.27 9.70
N SER A 183 10.44 26.76 8.69
CA SER A 183 10.20 26.39 7.29
C SER A 183 11.47 26.35 6.44
N GLY A 184 11.40 25.73 5.26
CA GLY A 184 12.58 25.58 4.39
C GLY A 184 13.72 24.79 5.04
N ILE A 185 13.39 23.83 5.92
CA ILE A 185 14.39 23.00 6.60
C ILE A 185 14.69 21.76 5.75
N GLN A 186 15.97 21.43 5.58
CA GLN A 186 16.38 20.26 4.80
C GLN A 186 16.41 18.97 5.65
N GLY A 187 17.02 19.03 6.83
CA GLY A 187 17.06 17.93 7.79
C GLY A 187 16.02 18.09 8.88
N ASP A 188 16.45 17.96 10.13
CA ASP A 188 15.58 17.94 11.29
C ASP A 188 15.25 19.35 11.81
N GLY A 189 14.01 19.54 12.29
CA GLY A 189 13.53 20.77 12.92
C GLY A 189 14.09 20.96 14.33
N LEU A 190 13.56 20.24 15.31
CA LEU A 190 14.11 20.12 16.66
C LEU A 190 14.70 18.73 16.85
N ARG A 191 15.93 18.64 17.33
CA ARG A 191 16.68 17.37 17.33
C ARG A 191 17.54 17.23 18.60
N GLY A 192 17.67 16.06 19.22
CA GLY A 192 18.53 15.94 20.40
C GLY A 192 18.48 14.66 21.23
N GLY A 193 19.22 14.65 22.35
CA GLY A 193 19.29 13.55 23.32
C GLY A 193 19.71 14.02 24.72
N GLY A 194 19.41 13.24 25.76
CA GLY A 194 19.69 13.66 27.15
C GLY A 194 18.84 14.85 27.58
N ILE A 195 17.57 14.88 27.16
CA ILE A 195 16.64 15.98 27.42
C ILE A 195 15.79 15.63 28.64
N GLN A 196 15.79 16.49 29.65
CA GLN A 196 15.00 16.34 30.86
C GLN A 196 14.06 17.53 31.08
N ASN A 197 12.84 17.26 31.57
CA ASN A 197 11.87 18.29 31.97
C ASN A 197 11.59 19.32 30.86
N ALA A 198 11.20 18.85 29.69
CA ALA A 198 11.02 19.67 28.49
C ALA A 198 9.55 19.86 28.10
N VAL A 199 9.24 21.03 27.55
CA VAL A 199 7.96 21.36 26.92
C VAL A 199 8.22 21.84 25.49
N ILE A 200 7.72 21.10 24.51
CA ILE A 200 7.80 21.38 23.08
C ILE A 200 6.39 21.67 22.61
N SER A 201 5.99 22.96 22.54
CA SER A 201 4.57 23.27 22.34
C SER A 201 4.23 24.44 21.43
N ASN A 202 3.10 24.35 20.75
CA ASN A 202 2.57 25.43 19.90
C ASN A 202 3.56 25.88 18.81
N ASN A 203 4.41 24.99 18.32
CA ASN A 203 5.29 25.29 17.19
C ASN A 203 4.57 24.98 15.87
N TYR A 204 4.88 25.73 14.82
CA TYR A 204 4.42 25.49 13.46
C TYR A 204 5.62 25.13 12.60
N MET A 205 5.69 23.88 12.14
CA MET A 205 6.76 23.39 11.28
C MET A 205 6.15 23.02 9.93
N HIS A 206 6.56 23.73 8.87
CA HIS A 206 5.93 23.57 7.57
C HIS A 206 6.87 23.83 6.38
N ASP A 207 6.50 23.35 5.19
CA ASP A 207 7.26 23.55 3.95
C ASP A 207 8.75 23.17 4.08
N PHE A 208 9.03 22.00 4.68
CA PHE A 208 10.39 21.49 4.73
C PHE A 208 10.87 21.18 3.31
N TYR A 209 12.08 21.62 3.00
CA TYR A 209 12.73 21.24 1.75
C TYR A 209 13.09 19.77 1.73
N GLY A 210 13.40 19.15 2.87
CA GLY A 210 13.72 17.73 2.95
C GLY A 210 15.07 17.30 2.36
N THR A 211 15.44 16.05 2.64
CA THR A 211 16.61 15.36 2.08
C THR A 211 16.26 13.94 1.66
N VAL A 212 17.07 13.34 0.78
CA VAL A 212 17.04 11.88 0.61
C VAL A 212 17.36 11.18 1.93
N GLN A 213 16.65 10.09 2.23
CA GLN A 213 16.77 9.40 3.52
C GLN A 213 18.19 8.84 3.77
N THR A 214 18.93 8.45 2.72
CA THR A 214 20.34 8.02 2.84
C THR A 214 21.31 9.14 3.25
N LEU A 215 20.93 10.41 3.09
CA LEU A 215 21.73 11.55 3.52
C LEU A 215 21.40 11.93 4.96
N ASN A 216 20.11 12.11 5.24
CA ASN A 216 19.56 12.43 6.54
C ASN A 216 18.06 12.09 6.53
N HIS A 217 17.50 11.72 7.67
CA HIS A 217 16.05 11.64 7.80
C HIS A 217 15.53 13.03 8.17
N SER A 218 14.64 13.60 7.36
CA SER A 218 14.05 14.91 7.68
C SER A 218 12.96 14.72 8.74
N ASP A 219 13.32 14.89 10.00
CA ASP A 219 12.43 14.78 11.16
C ASP A 219 11.97 16.15 11.67
N MET A 220 10.67 16.41 11.80
CA MET A 220 10.24 17.68 12.40
C MET A 220 10.64 17.76 13.89
N ILE A 221 10.45 16.68 14.64
CA ILE A 221 10.93 16.53 16.02
C ILE A 221 11.61 15.16 16.18
N GLN A 222 12.94 15.15 16.40
CA GLN A 222 13.72 13.95 16.64
C GLN A 222 14.29 13.92 18.07
N ILE A 223 14.06 12.83 18.80
CA ILE A 223 14.75 12.56 20.08
C ILE A 223 15.43 11.20 19.98
N TRP A 224 16.75 11.19 20.10
CA TRP A 224 17.60 10.01 19.96
C TRP A 224 18.56 9.83 21.15
N GLY A 225 19.08 8.63 21.35
CA GLY A 225 19.94 8.24 22.47
C GLY A 225 21.43 8.33 22.18
N GLY A 226 21.83 8.12 20.92
CA GLY A 226 23.21 8.23 20.46
C GLY A 226 23.95 9.49 20.94
N GLY A 227 25.00 9.29 21.74
CA GLY A 227 25.84 10.38 22.27
C GLY A 227 25.31 11.08 23.52
N ALA A 228 24.14 10.70 24.04
CA ALA A 228 23.65 11.16 25.33
C ALA A 228 24.40 10.48 26.50
N GLU A 229 24.56 11.22 27.59
CA GLU A 229 25.08 10.78 28.88
C GLU A 229 23.96 10.61 29.91
N THR A 230 22.80 11.24 29.70
CA THR A 230 21.60 11.10 30.53
C THR A 230 20.41 10.55 29.75
N ILE A 231 19.48 9.93 30.46
CA ILE A 231 18.26 9.38 29.85
C ILE A 231 17.25 10.51 29.60
N SER A 232 16.64 10.52 28.42
CA SER A 232 15.58 11.48 28.11
C SER A 232 14.34 11.18 28.96
N ALA A 233 13.82 12.20 29.65
CA ALA A 233 12.73 12.02 30.62
C ALA A 233 11.87 13.26 30.85
N ASN A 234 10.58 13.06 31.17
CA ASN A 234 9.62 14.11 31.48
C ASN A 234 9.50 15.14 30.35
N ILE A 235 9.07 14.68 29.17
CA ILE A 235 8.98 15.49 27.96
C ILE A 235 7.51 15.59 27.55
N GLU A 236 7.01 16.81 27.40
CA GLU A 236 5.69 17.10 26.87
C GLU A 236 5.81 17.70 25.46
N ILE A 237 5.12 17.10 24.48
CA ILE A 237 5.03 17.59 23.11
C ILE A 237 3.56 17.90 22.82
N SER A 238 3.18 19.17 22.73
CA SER A 238 1.76 19.53 22.63
C SER A 238 1.37 20.76 21.82
N GLY A 239 0.22 20.72 21.15
CA GLY A 239 -0.29 21.88 20.41
C GLY A 239 0.51 22.23 19.15
N ASN A 240 1.43 21.38 18.70
CA ASN A 240 2.26 21.66 17.52
C ASN A 240 1.47 21.35 16.24
N ILE A 241 1.78 22.10 15.17
CA ILE A 241 1.29 21.85 13.82
C ILE A 241 2.49 21.46 12.98
N LEU A 242 2.47 20.23 12.47
CA LEU A 242 3.54 19.57 11.73
C LEU A 242 2.99 19.23 10.34
N ASP A 243 3.21 20.12 9.38
CA ASP A 243 2.52 20.08 8.08
C ASP A 243 3.53 20.06 6.94
N SER A 244 3.56 19.02 6.11
CA SER A 244 4.45 19.02 4.96
C SER A 244 4.08 20.10 3.94
N ALA A 245 2.81 20.56 3.91
CA ALA A 245 2.30 21.57 2.98
C ALA A 245 2.73 21.28 1.53
N ASN A 246 3.40 22.21 0.85
CA ASN A 246 3.96 21.99 -0.50
C ASN A 246 5.41 21.45 -0.46
N GLY A 247 5.94 21.22 0.74
CA GLY A 247 7.26 20.64 0.98
C GLY A 247 7.29 19.12 0.83
N SER A 248 8.47 18.57 1.06
CA SER A 248 8.69 17.12 0.98
C SER A 248 8.09 16.38 2.16
N GLY A 249 7.86 15.08 1.95
CA GLY A 249 7.46 14.18 3.01
C GLY A 249 8.55 14.14 4.08
N THR A 250 8.14 14.22 5.34
CA THR A 250 9.05 14.21 6.49
C THR A 250 8.57 13.22 7.53
N GLN A 251 9.51 12.70 8.32
CA GLN A 251 9.16 12.06 9.57
C GLN A 251 8.70 13.18 10.51
N SER A 252 7.57 12.99 11.20
CA SER A 252 6.98 14.06 12.01
C SER A 252 7.57 14.04 13.42
N ILE A 253 7.02 13.23 14.34
CA ILE A 253 7.62 13.03 15.66
C ILE A 253 8.30 11.66 15.68
N PHE A 254 9.61 11.63 15.86
CA PHE A 254 10.39 10.39 15.94
C PHE A 254 11.22 10.34 17.21
N ILE A 255 10.94 9.35 18.06
CA ILE A 255 11.62 9.15 19.35
C ILE A 255 12.09 7.71 19.41
N ARG A 256 13.40 7.50 19.58
CA ARG A 256 13.99 6.17 19.76
C ARG A 256 15.24 6.27 20.64
N ASN A 257 15.48 5.28 21.50
CA ASN A 257 16.73 5.22 22.25
C ASN A 257 17.69 4.23 21.60
N GLU A 258 18.62 4.69 20.75
CA GLU A 258 19.60 3.78 20.12
C GLU A 258 20.56 3.12 21.11
N ASN A 259 20.68 3.66 22.33
CA ASN A 259 21.50 3.03 23.37
C ASN A 259 20.71 1.98 24.16
N PHE A 260 19.41 1.78 23.90
CA PHE A 260 18.59 0.84 24.67
C PHE A 260 19.21 -0.56 24.69
N GLY A 261 19.27 -1.19 25.87
CA GLY A 261 19.92 -2.48 26.07
C GLY A 261 21.42 -2.40 26.34
N GLU A 262 22.08 -1.26 26.12
CA GLU A 262 23.49 -1.08 26.45
C GLU A 262 23.73 -1.02 27.98
N SER A 263 24.96 -1.30 28.41
CA SER A 263 25.33 -1.19 29.82
C SER A 263 25.51 0.27 30.24
N GLY A 264 24.67 0.76 31.16
CA GLY A 264 24.79 2.13 31.65
C GLY A 264 23.45 2.71 32.06
N GLU A 265 23.43 4.00 32.40
CA GLU A 265 22.19 4.72 32.70
C GLU A 265 21.36 4.96 31.43
N THR A 266 22.02 5.25 30.31
CA THR A 266 21.38 5.56 29.02
C THR A 266 20.82 4.35 28.29
N GLY A 267 21.15 3.13 28.71
CA GLY A 267 20.61 1.90 28.11
C GLY A 267 19.25 1.45 28.65
N GLY A 268 18.63 2.25 29.52
CA GLY A 268 17.25 2.01 29.98
C GLY A 268 16.18 2.58 29.05
N TYR A 269 14.92 2.40 29.43
CA TYR A 269 13.78 3.05 28.79
C TYR A 269 13.79 4.56 29.04
N TYR A 270 13.51 5.38 28.02
CA TYR A 270 13.07 6.76 28.22
C TYR A 270 11.86 6.81 29.15
N GLN A 271 11.65 7.93 29.85
CA GLN A 271 10.70 7.99 30.96
C GLN A 271 9.70 9.13 30.80
N ASN A 272 8.41 8.85 30.98
CA ASN A 272 7.35 9.86 31.10
C ASN A 272 7.32 10.84 29.92
N ILE A 273 7.00 10.32 28.73
CA ILE A 273 6.81 11.15 27.53
C ILE A 273 5.31 11.29 27.28
N VAL A 274 4.85 12.53 27.08
CA VAL A 274 3.44 12.85 26.81
C VAL A 274 3.36 13.60 25.49
N ILE A 275 2.61 13.07 24.52
CA ILE A 275 2.42 13.65 23.19
C ILE A 275 0.93 13.87 22.97
N HIS A 276 0.48 15.13 22.98
CA HIS A 276 -0.95 15.41 22.89
C HIS A 276 -1.33 16.68 22.16
N ASN A 277 -2.54 16.72 21.61
CA ASN A 277 -3.09 17.93 21.00
C ASN A 277 -2.26 18.45 19.81
N ASN A 278 -1.53 17.58 19.09
CA ASN A 278 -0.77 17.96 17.90
C ASN A 278 -1.57 17.69 16.61
N VAL A 279 -1.38 18.52 15.60
CA VAL A 279 -1.87 18.30 14.23
C VAL A 279 -0.68 17.89 13.37
N VAL A 280 -0.74 16.71 12.76
CA VAL A 280 0.22 16.19 11.80
C VAL A 280 -0.49 16.04 10.46
N HIS A 281 0.06 16.61 9.40
CA HIS A 281 -0.41 16.46 8.03
C HIS A 281 0.81 16.20 7.14
N ASN A 282 1.05 14.93 6.78
CA ASN A 282 2.35 14.52 6.22
C ASN A 282 2.23 13.23 5.40
N SER A 283 3.32 12.74 4.81
CA SER A 283 3.35 11.57 3.91
C SER A 283 4.35 10.48 4.28
N SER A 284 4.71 10.40 5.56
CA SER A 284 5.55 9.35 6.12
C SER A 284 4.74 8.48 7.06
N ALA A 285 4.99 7.16 7.04
CA ALA A 285 4.45 6.25 8.05
C ALA A 285 4.83 6.66 9.49
N HIS A 286 5.92 7.43 9.66
CA HIS A 286 6.36 8.00 10.92
C HIS A 286 5.64 9.33 11.25
N GLY A 287 4.32 9.29 11.44
CA GLY A 287 3.54 10.42 11.94
C GLY A 287 3.88 10.71 13.40
N ILE A 288 3.69 9.72 14.27
CA ILE A 288 4.21 9.74 15.65
C ILE A 288 4.82 8.38 15.92
N SER A 289 6.14 8.30 15.92
CA SER A 289 6.89 7.07 16.22
C SER A 289 7.61 7.20 17.54
N VAL A 290 7.33 6.29 18.49
CA VAL A 290 7.97 6.27 19.80
C VAL A 290 8.45 4.86 20.12
N SER A 291 9.72 4.73 20.43
CA SER A 291 10.33 3.47 20.84
C SER A 291 11.00 3.58 22.21
N ASP A 292 11.21 2.44 22.86
CA ASP A 292 12.09 2.30 24.03
C ASP A 292 11.72 3.26 25.18
N THR A 293 10.41 3.38 25.44
CA THR A 293 9.87 4.35 26.41
C THR A 293 8.96 3.68 27.45
N GLN A 294 9.07 4.09 28.71
CA GLN A 294 8.21 3.72 29.81
C GLN A 294 7.38 4.93 30.29
N GLY A 295 6.09 4.73 30.53
CA GLY A 295 5.16 5.78 30.95
C GLY A 295 4.81 6.74 29.81
N LEU A 296 4.48 6.19 28.65
CA LEU A 296 4.13 6.95 27.44
C LEU A 296 2.63 7.28 27.42
N GLU A 297 2.28 8.54 27.19
CA GLU A 297 0.88 8.95 26.95
C GLU A 297 0.78 9.61 25.57
N ILE A 298 -0.12 9.13 24.70
CA ILE A 298 -0.38 9.71 23.38
C ILE A 298 -1.88 9.93 23.21
N TYR A 299 -2.32 11.18 23.23
CA TYR A 299 -3.76 11.47 23.15
C TYR A 299 -4.15 12.76 22.44
N GLU A 300 -5.38 12.82 21.95
CA GLU A 300 -5.93 14.03 21.31
C GLU A 300 -5.06 14.56 20.15
N ASN A 301 -4.32 13.70 19.44
CA ASN A 301 -3.59 14.12 18.23
C ASN A 301 -4.44 13.89 16.98
N THR A 302 -4.36 14.81 16.02
CA THR A 302 -4.90 14.64 14.66
C THR A 302 -3.75 14.32 13.72
N VAL A 303 -3.76 13.15 13.08
CA VAL A 303 -2.69 12.66 12.21
C VAL A 303 -3.30 12.29 10.85
N LEU A 304 -3.04 13.11 9.85
CA LEU A 304 -3.65 13.08 8.53
C LEU A 304 -2.60 12.87 7.43
N TRP A 305 -3.01 12.23 6.34
CA TRP A 305 -2.17 12.01 5.18
C TRP A 305 -2.21 13.22 4.23
N ASN A 306 -1.04 13.73 3.86
CA ASN A 306 -0.87 14.64 2.73
C ASN A 306 -0.48 13.82 1.50
N GLU A 307 -1.47 13.50 0.67
CA GLU A 307 -1.31 12.63 -0.52
C GLU A 307 -0.34 13.19 -1.56
N LEU A 308 -0.23 14.53 -1.63
CA LEU A 308 0.59 15.22 -2.63
C LEU A 308 2.07 15.33 -2.22
N SER A 309 2.38 15.06 -0.96
CA SER A 309 3.74 15.10 -0.45
C SER A 309 4.40 13.73 -0.58
N VAL A 310 5.71 13.69 -0.85
CA VAL A 310 6.45 12.43 -1.09
C VAL A 310 7.83 12.43 -0.42
N MET A 311 8.28 11.25 -0.01
CA MET A 311 9.64 10.97 0.45
C MET A 311 10.45 10.26 -0.64
N VAL A 312 11.75 10.52 -0.69
CA VAL A 312 12.67 9.82 -1.60
C VAL A 312 13.76 9.15 -0.78
N SER A 313 13.91 7.83 -0.89
CA SER A 313 14.82 7.06 -0.03
C SER A 313 16.29 7.32 -0.38
N SER A 314 16.62 7.32 -1.68
CA SER A 314 17.96 7.54 -2.20
C SER A 314 17.92 8.31 -3.53
N PRO A 315 19.03 8.94 -3.97
CA PRO A 315 19.04 9.69 -5.22
C PRO A 315 18.59 8.84 -6.42
N GLY A 316 17.50 9.25 -7.07
CA GLY A 316 16.93 8.55 -8.22
C GLY A 316 15.94 7.42 -7.90
N SER A 317 15.67 7.13 -6.62
CA SER A 317 14.57 6.23 -6.24
C SER A 317 13.21 6.85 -6.54
N ALA A 318 12.20 6.00 -6.75
CA ALA A 318 10.83 6.44 -6.91
C ALA A 318 10.36 7.17 -5.64
N PRO A 319 9.68 8.33 -5.76
CA PRO A 319 9.07 8.97 -4.62
C PRO A 319 7.95 8.10 -4.04
N VAL A 320 7.84 8.08 -2.71
CA VAL A 320 6.85 7.29 -1.97
C VAL A 320 6.07 8.20 -1.04
N SER A 321 4.75 8.07 -1.06
CA SER A 321 3.84 8.69 -0.09
C SER A 321 3.19 7.58 0.75
N ARG A 322 3.12 7.76 2.07
CA ARG A 322 2.51 6.79 2.99
C ARG A 322 1.58 7.48 3.97
N VAL A 323 0.48 6.81 4.31
CA VAL A 323 -0.43 7.23 5.38
C VAL A 323 0.35 7.30 6.70
N PRO A 324 0.35 8.45 7.41
CA PRO A 324 1.03 8.54 8.69
C PRO A 324 0.34 7.76 9.80
N GLU A 325 1.15 7.07 10.60
CA GLU A 325 0.68 6.24 11.71
C GLU A 325 1.14 6.80 13.08
N ILE A 326 0.46 6.37 14.13
CA ILE A 326 1.02 6.36 15.49
C ILE A 326 1.65 4.97 15.72
N ARG A 327 2.98 4.90 15.74
CA ARG A 327 3.74 3.64 15.83
C ARG A 327 4.54 3.56 17.12
N LEU A 328 4.28 2.54 17.91
CA LEU A 328 4.97 2.26 19.15
C LEU A 328 5.75 0.95 19.04
N ARG A 329 6.98 0.94 19.55
CA ARG A 329 7.78 -0.28 19.68
C ARG A 329 8.47 -0.33 21.04
N ASN A 330 8.47 -1.48 21.70
CA ASN A 330 9.13 -1.69 22.99
C ASN A 330 8.76 -0.59 23.99
N THR A 331 7.45 -0.42 24.23
CA THR A 331 6.93 0.57 25.18
C THR A 331 6.28 -0.10 26.37
N LEU A 332 6.43 0.49 27.56
CA LEU A 332 5.86 -0.02 28.81
C LEU A 332 4.93 1.02 29.45
N ASP A 333 3.83 0.56 30.04
CA ASP A 333 2.85 1.41 30.72
C ASP A 333 2.29 2.53 29.81
N SER A 334 2.07 2.22 28.53
CA SER A 334 1.60 3.17 27.52
C SER A 334 0.07 3.34 27.53
N ASP A 335 -0.41 4.58 27.39
CA ASP A 335 -1.83 4.94 27.24
C ASP A 335 -2.05 5.72 25.94
N ILE A 336 -2.83 5.16 25.01
CA ILE A 336 -3.11 5.74 23.69
C ILE A 336 -4.62 5.87 23.49
N HIS A 337 -5.12 7.11 23.46
CA HIS A 337 -6.57 7.36 23.39
C HIS A 337 -6.92 8.73 22.79
N HIS A 338 -8.17 8.91 22.37
CA HIS A 338 -8.74 10.13 21.82
C HIS A 338 -8.01 10.73 20.59
N ASN A 339 -7.18 9.95 19.89
CA ASN A 339 -6.53 10.40 18.66
C ASN A 339 -7.47 10.27 17.43
N PHE A 340 -7.25 11.10 16.41
CA PHE A 340 -7.86 11.00 15.08
C PHE A 340 -6.76 10.65 14.08
N VAL A 341 -6.76 9.45 13.50
CA VAL A 341 -5.59 8.92 12.78
C VAL A 341 -5.97 7.83 11.76
N GLY A 342 -5.14 7.60 10.75
CA GLY A 342 -5.35 6.51 9.79
C GLY A 342 -5.05 5.12 10.36
N ARG A 343 -4.01 5.00 11.19
CA ARG A 343 -3.61 3.73 11.83
C ARG A 343 -2.81 3.95 13.10
N ILE A 344 -2.92 3.02 14.04
CA ILE A 344 -2.05 2.92 15.22
C ILE A 344 -1.51 1.49 15.28
N SER A 345 -0.20 1.37 15.50
CA SER A 345 0.48 0.09 15.68
C SER A 345 1.28 0.08 16.99
N VAL A 346 1.19 -1.00 17.75
CA VAL A 346 1.95 -1.23 18.99
C VAL A 346 2.65 -2.58 18.85
N ASP A 347 3.98 -2.57 18.85
CA ASP A 347 4.79 -3.76 18.57
C ASP A 347 4.33 -4.47 17.30
N GLU A 348 4.09 -3.66 16.26
CA GLU A 348 3.67 -4.08 14.90
C GLU A 348 2.28 -4.68 14.80
N THR A 349 1.57 -4.79 15.93
CA THR A 349 0.17 -5.20 15.99
C THR A 349 -0.74 -3.97 15.90
N GLU A 350 -1.83 -4.08 15.14
CA GLU A 350 -2.82 -3.00 15.04
C GLU A 350 -3.52 -2.75 16.39
N TYR A 351 -3.71 -1.48 16.72
CA TYR A 351 -4.38 -1.05 17.94
C TYR A 351 -5.44 0.01 17.63
N VAL A 352 -6.70 -0.23 17.99
CA VAL A 352 -7.74 0.81 17.83
C VAL A 352 -7.98 1.55 19.14
N GLY A 353 -8.15 0.83 20.25
CA GLY A 353 -8.42 1.43 21.57
C GLY A 353 -9.62 2.39 21.57
N ASP A 354 -9.57 3.44 22.41
CA ASP A 354 -10.52 4.57 22.35
C ASP A 354 -9.98 5.66 21.44
N ASN A 355 -9.77 5.35 20.15
CA ASN A 355 -9.34 6.32 19.13
C ASN A 355 -10.32 6.33 17.95
N PHE A 356 -10.26 7.38 17.13
CA PHE A 356 -11.04 7.51 15.91
C PHE A 356 -10.13 7.19 14.71
N VAL A 357 -10.24 5.95 14.22
CA VAL A 357 -9.38 5.43 13.15
C VAL A 357 -10.12 5.54 11.81
N VAL A 358 -9.61 6.34 10.89
CA VAL A 358 -10.21 6.61 9.56
C VAL A 358 -9.57 5.79 8.45
N SER A 359 -10.33 5.48 7.41
CA SER A 359 -9.84 4.82 6.20
C SER A 359 -9.57 5.83 5.08
N TYR A 360 -8.52 5.58 4.30
CA TYR A 360 -8.17 6.34 3.09
C TYR A 360 -8.51 5.59 1.80
N THR A 361 -8.82 4.29 1.89
CA THR A 361 -8.96 3.41 0.71
C THR A 361 -10.37 2.90 0.48
N ASP A 362 -11.22 2.88 1.52
CA ASP A 362 -12.62 2.45 1.41
C ASP A 362 -13.55 3.67 1.41
N TYR A 363 -13.87 4.18 0.22
CA TYR A 363 -14.75 5.34 -0.01
C TYR A 363 -16.21 5.09 0.40
N THR A 364 -16.62 3.82 0.49
CA THR A 364 -17.97 3.44 0.94
C THR A 364 -18.08 3.41 2.46
N SER A 365 -16.94 3.35 3.16
CA SER A 365 -16.88 3.31 4.61
C SER A 365 -17.46 4.58 5.23
N ALA A 366 -18.27 4.39 6.28
CA ALA A 366 -18.62 5.50 7.17
C ALA A 366 -17.39 6.12 7.85
N MET A 367 -16.25 5.42 7.85
CA MET A 367 -14.96 5.88 8.38
C MET A 367 -14.03 6.45 7.29
N PHE A 368 -14.50 6.59 6.05
CA PHE A 368 -13.73 7.22 4.99
C PHE A 368 -13.38 8.66 5.38
N VAL A 369 -12.10 9.01 5.28
CA VAL A 369 -11.57 10.24 5.87
C VAL A 369 -12.21 11.52 5.30
N HIS A 370 -12.59 11.54 4.01
CA HIS A 370 -13.25 12.69 3.38
C HIS A 370 -14.68 12.94 3.92
N ASN A 371 -15.30 11.96 4.58
CA ASN A 371 -16.57 12.17 5.29
C ASN A 371 -16.38 12.94 6.61
N HIS A 372 -15.14 13.04 7.09
CA HIS A 372 -14.82 13.54 8.42
C HIS A 372 -14.01 14.83 8.43
N VAL A 373 -13.31 15.17 7.35
CA VAL A 373 -12.43 16.34 7.24
C VAL A 373 -12.90 17.25 6.12
N VAL A 374 -12.73 18.57 6.26
CA VAL A 374 -13.23 19.57 5.30
C VAL A 374 -12.59 19.40 3.91
N ASN A 375 -11.25 19.35 3.84
CA ASN A 375 -10.48 18.93 2.67
C ASN A 375 -9.18 18.24 3.11
N LEU A 376 -8.75 17.23 2.36
CA LEU A 376 -7.49 16.51 2.62
C LEU A 376 -6.50 16.66 1.48
N SER A 377 -7.00 16.70 0.23
CA SER A 377 -6.19 16.86 -0.97
C SER A 377 -6.46 18.21 -1.62
N GLY A 378 -5.38 18.91 -1.96
CA GLY A 378 -5.40 20.17 -2.67
C GLY A 378 -3.97 20.63 -2.95
N ALA A 379 -3.62 20.79 -4.23
CA ALA A 379 -2.34 21.38 -4.60
C ALA A 379 -2.34 22.87 -4.19
N GLY A 380 -1.48 23.26 -3.25
CA GLY A 380 -1.33 24.65 -2.78
C GLY A 380 -2.12 25.01 -1.51
N ASP A 381 -1.61 26.02 -0.78
CA ASP A 381 -2.13 26.71 0.43
C ASP A 381 -3.31 26.05 1.18
N LEU A 382 -3.20 24.75 1.49
CA LEU A 382 -4.02 24.14 2.53
C LEU A 382 -3.63 24.81 3.84
N ASP A 383 -4.62 25.24 4.61
CA ASP A 383 -4.39 25.73 5.96
C ASP A 383 -5.22 24.92 6.96
N LEU A 384 -5.05 25.19 8.25
CA LEU A 384 -5.76 24.45 9.30
C LEU A 384 -7.29 24.39 9.10
N ARG A 385 -7.88 25.34 8.37
CA ARG A 385 -9.32 25.35 8.08
C ARG A 385 -9.76 24.18 7.21
N ASP A 386 -8.88 23.72 6.34
CA ASP A 386 -9.10 22.60 5.42
C ASP A 386 -8.96 21.27 6.17
N LEU A 387 -8.00 21.20 7.10
CA LEU A 387 -7.74 20.02 7.92
C LEU A 387 -8.71 19.83 9.09
N ARG A 388 -9.76 20.65 9.17
CA ARG A 388 -10.73 20.56 10.26
C ARG A 388 -11.63 19.37 10.12
N ILE A 389 -11.94 18.76 11.26
CA ILE A 389 -13.00 17.80 11.43
C ILE A 389 -14.34 18.50 11.19
N THR A 390 -15.16 17.95 10.29
CA THR A 390 -16.46 18.50 9.91
C THR A 390 -17.43 18.48 11.10
N ASN A 391 -18.39 19.41 11.12
CA ASN A 391 -19.36 19.51 12.22
C ASN A 391 -20.17 18.22 12.43
N ASP A 392 -20.43 17.49 11.35
CA ASP A 392 -21.29 16.30 11.34
C ASP A 392 -20.51 15.02 11.65
N SER A 393 -19.18 15.08 11.68
CA SER A 393 -18.33 13.97 12.08
C SER A 393 -18.55 13.63 13.56
N PRO A 394 -18.73 12.34 13.92
CA PRO A 394 -18.78 11.92 15.31
C PRO A 394 -17.47 12.14 16.07
N ALA A 395 -16.37 12.43 15.36
CA ALA A 395 -15.09 12.76 15.95
C ALA A 395 -15.03 14.19 16.53
N ASN A 396 -15.81 15.12 15.99
CA ASN A 396 -15.73 16.54 16.29
C ASN A 396 -15.97 16.82 17.80
N GLY A 397 -15.04 17.53 18.43
CA GLY A 397 -15.12 17.87 19.86
C GLY A 397 -14.87 16.70 20.82
N LYS A 398 -14.37 15.56 20.31
CA LYS A 398 -14.09 14.36 21.12
C LYS A 398 -12.73 13.72 20.79
N TYR A 399 -12.38 13.62 19.51
CA TYR A 399 -11.16 12.97 19.04
C TYR A 399 -10.32 13.97 18.24
N GLY A 400 -9.01 13.76 18.26
CA GLY A 400 -8.07 14.64 17.58
C GLY A 400 -7.80 15.94 18.34
N ALA A 401 -6.91 16.76 17.78
CA ALA A 401 -6.46 18.00 18.40
C ALA A 401 -7.56 19.06 18.43
N ASP A 402 -7.57 19.87 19.48
CA ASP A 402 -8.47 21.03 19.64
C ASP A 402 -8.42 21.95 18.42
N ALA A 403 -7.25 22.10 17.80
CA ALA A 403 -7.04 22.94 16.62
C ALA A 403 -7.74 22.42 15.36
N SER A 404 -8.00 21.11 15.27
CA SER A 404 -8.72 20.50 14.14
C SER A 404 -10.22 20.44 14.39
N TRP A 405 -10.72 20.76 15.59
CA TRP A 405 -12.15 20.76 15.84
C TRP A 405 -12.86 21.87 15.05
N PHE A 406 -14.11 21.60 14.66
CA PHE A 406 -14.92 22.55 13.92
C PHE A 406 -15.09 23.90 14.64
N SER A 407 -15.17 23.88 15.97
CA SER A 407 -15.33 25.08 16.81
C SER A 407 -14.04 25.83 17.13
N ALA A 408 -12.88 25.38 16.62
CA ALA A 408 -11.58 25.96 16.94
C ALA A 408 -11.40 27.39 16.41
N SER A 409 -12.08 27.74 15.31
CA SER A 409 -11.94 29.07 14.71
C SER A 409 -12.42 30.16 15.65
N THR A 410 -11.56 31.15 15.87
CA THR A 410 -11.88 32.39 16.60
C THR A 410 -11.96 33.59 15.66
N ALA A 411 -11.90 33.35 14.34
CA ALA A 411 -11.97 34.40 13.35
C ALA A 411 -13.38 35.00 13.29
N PRO A 412 -13.50 36.34 13.14
CA PRO A 412 -14.80 36.99 12.97
C PRO A 412 -15.58 36.49 11.76
N LEU A 413 -14.87 36.11 10.69
CA LEU A 413 -15.40 35.44 9.50
C LEU A 413 -14.29 34.52 8.99
N GLU A 414 -14.67 33.29 8.63
CA GLU A 414 -13.77 32.31 8.04
C GLU A 414 -14.49 31.55 6.91
N ALA A 415 -14.14 31.87 5.67
CA ALA A 415 -14.63 31.18 4.48
C ALA A 415 -13.97 29.80 4.37
N SER A 416 -14.73 28.82 3.90
CA SER A 416 -14.26 27.47 3.59
C SER A 416 -14.86 27.04 2.25
N ILE A 417 -14.07 26.35 1.45
CA ILE A 417 -14.49 25.67 0.22
C ILE A 417 -14.32 24.18 0.50
N SER A 418 -15.32 23.36 0.23
CA SER A 418 -15.18 21.90 0.18
C SER A 418 -15.67 21.40 -1.17
N ILE A 419 -14.99 20.39 -1.70
CA ILE A 419 -15.24 19.80 -3.01
C ILE A 419 -15.62 18.33 -2.88
N SER A 420 -16.59 17.89 -3.67
CA SER A 420 -16.89 16.48 -3.89
C SER A 420 -17.32 16.28 -5.34
N GLU A 421 -17.07 15.09 -5.89
CA GLU A 421 -17.54 14.75 -7.22
C GLU A 421 -19.01 14.35 -7.22
N VAL A 422 -19.72 14.57 -8.34
CA VAL A 422 -21.17 14.37 -8.41
C VAL A 422 -21.54 13.48 -9.59
N GLY A 423 -21.84 12.21 -9.29
CA GLY A 423 -22.35 11.25 -10.27
C GLY A 423 -21.30 10.87 -11.31
N SER A 424 -21.78 10.52 -12.50
CA SER A 424 -20.98 10.00 -13.62
C SER A 424 -20.03 11.03 -14.25
N ASP A 425 -20.44 12.29 -14.24
CA ASP A 425 -19.68 13.38 -14.87
C ASP A 425 -18.63 13.89 -13.89
N ARG A 426 -17.43 13.32 -13.97
CA ARG A 426 -16.25 13.72 -13.19
C ARG A 426 -15.82 15.17 -13.43
N GLN A 427 -16.27 15.80 -14.53
CA GLN A 427 -16.07 17.22 -14.78
C GLN A 427 -17.13 18.11 -14.11
N THR A 428 -18.17 17.50 -13.54
CA THR A 428 -19.17 18.16 -12.70
C THR A 428 -18.90 17.85 -11.23
N VAL A 429 -18.61 18.89 -10.45
CA VAL A 429 -18.27 18.77 -9.03
C VAL A 429 -19.23 19.61 -8.18
N GLU A 430 -19.51 19.18 -6.96
CA GLU A 430 -20.18 19.99 -5.95
C GLU A 430 -19.13 20.78 -5.18
N LEU A 431 -19.30 22.11 -5.17
CA LEU A 431 -18.54 23.01 -4.32
C LEU A 431 -19.47 23.57 -3.25
N THR A 432 -19.10 23.40 -1.98
CA THR A 432 -19.88 23.86 -0.84
C THR A 432 -19.09 24.79 0.07
N ALA A 433 -19.77 25.80 0.60
CA ALA A 433 -19.28 26.73 1.61
C ALA A 433 -19.94 26.51 2.98
N GLU A 434 -20.61 25.37 3.18
CA GLU A 434 -21.34 25.04 4.41
C GLU A 434 -20.47 25.05 5.67
N TYR A 435 -19.17 24.80 5.52
CA TYR A 435 -18.19 24.82 6.61
C TYR A 435 -17.62 26.22 6.91
N SER A 436 -18.16 27.28 6.28
CA SER A 436 -17.78 28.65 6.61
C SER A 436 -18.31 29.08 7.97
N LEU A 437 -17.49 29.81 8.73
CA LEU A 437 -17.74 30.16 10.13
C LEU A 437 -17.80 31.67 10.37
N THR A 438 -18.52 32.06 11.42
CA THR A 438 -18.47 33.40 12.03
C THR A 438 -18.39 33.21 13.54
N ASP A 439 -17.32 33.71 14.16
CA ASP A 439 -17.04 33.51 15.60
C ASP A 439 -17.15 32.02 16.02
N GLY A 440 -16.60 31.11 15.21
CA GLY A 440 -16.58 29.66 15.46
C GLY A 440 -17.94 28.95 15.32
N THR A 441 -18.95 29.60 14.72
CA THR A 441 -20.29 29.04 14.49
C THR A 441 -20.61 29.02 12.99
N PRO A 442 -21.31 27.99 12.47
CA PRO A 442 -21.75 27.98 11.07
C PRO A 442 -22.51 29.23 10.69
N ILE A 443 -22.19 29.77 9.50
CA ILE A 443 -22.92 30.91 8.95
C ILE A 443 -24.32 30.46 8.53
N ASP A 444 -25.37 31.17 8.96
CA ASP A 444 -26.73 30.96 8.44
C ASP A 444 -26.78 31.37 6.95
N PRO A 445 -26.93 30.41 6.01
CA PRO A 445 -26.83 30.72 4.59
C PRO A 445 -27.92 31.67 4.08
N SER A 446 -29.04 31.80 4.83
CA SER A 446 -30.12 32.72 4.47
C SER A 446 -29.80 34.19 4.75
N THR A 447 -28.72 34.46 5.49
CA THR A 447 -28.32 35.81 5.92
C THR A 447 -26.99 36.27 5.33
N ALA A 448 -26.23 35.38 4.69
CA ALA A 448 -24.98 35.68 4.02
C ALA A 448 -25.09 35.59 2.49
N GLN A 449 -24.09 36.09 1.79
CA GLN A 449 -23.91 35.91 0.35
C GLN A 449 -22.64 35.12 0.10
N PHE A 450 -22.74 34.13 -0.77
CA PHE A 450 -21.64 33.28 -1.22
C PHE A 450 -21.51 33.46 -2.72
N ILE A 451 -20.37 33.95 -3.16
CA ILE A 451 -20.10 34.27 -4.56
C ILE A 451 -18.86 33.49 -4.97
N TRP A 452 -19.03 32.60 -5.93
CA TRP A 452 -17.97 31.77 -6.50
C TRP A 452 -17.50 32.40 -7.80
N THR A 453 -16.19 32.49 -7.99
CA THR A 453 -15.55 32.99 -9.21
C THR A 453 -14.54 31.97 -9.68
N PHE A 454 -14.60 31.60 -10.96
CA PHE A 454 -13.71 30.64 -11.59
C PHE A 454 -12.62 31.35 -12.40
N ASP A 455 -11.61 30.59 -12.80
CA ASP A 455 -10.47 31.02 -13.62
C ASP A 455 -10.87 31.67 -14.96
N ASP A 456 -11.95 31.20 -15.58
CA ASP A 456 -12.54 31.74 -16.81
C ASP A 456 -13.31 33.06 -16.61
N GLY A 457 -13.45 33.49 -15.34
CA GLY A 457 -14.17 34.70 -14.93
C GLY A 457 -15.68 34.55 -14.82
N THR A 458 -16.23 33.34 -15.00
CA THR A 458 -17.62 33.04 -14.69
C THR A 458 -17.88 33.10 -13.18
N THR A 459 -19.13 33.33 -12.82
CA THR A 459 -19.53 33.45 -11.42
C THR A 459 -20.80 32.70 -11.12
N MET A 460 -20.84 32.04 -9.97
CA MET A 460 -22.05 31.42 -9.42
C MET A 460 -22.32 31.92 -8.01
N SER A 461 -23.53 31.68 -7.51
CA SER A 461 -23.95 32.13 -6.18
C SER A 461 -24.83 31.11 -5.49
N GLY A 462 -24.56 30.87 -4.22
CA GLY A 462 -25.21 29.84 -3.43
C GLY A 462 -24.23 29.29 -2.41
N VAL A 463 -24.73 28.76 -1.30
CA VAL A 463 -23.86 28.08 -0.31
C VAL A 463 -23.25 26.81 -0.91
N SER A 464 -24.02 26.08 -1.71
CA SER A 464 -23.55 24.96 -2.53
C SER A 464 -23.90 25.23 -4.00
N ILE A 465 -23.01 24.85 -4.90
CA ILE A 465 -23.14 25.01 -6.35
C ILE A 465 -22.56 23.76 -7.03
N THR A 466 -22.97 23.52 -8.28
CA THR A 466 -22.50 22.37 -9.07
C THR A 466 -21.96 22.85 -10.43
N PRO A 467 -20.75 23.42 -10.49
CA PRO A 467 -20.09 23.73 -11.76
C PRO A 467 -19.82 22.49 -12.60
N THR A 468 -19.88 22.65 -13.91
CA THR A 468 -19.31 21.72 -14.88
C THR A 468 -18.14 22.42 -15.56
N PHE A 469 -16.97 21.80 -15.56
CA PHE A 469 -15.75 22.33 -16.18
C PHE A 469 -15.63 21.83 -17.63
N GLU A 470 -15.18 22.70 -18.54
CA GLU A 470 -15.02 22.32 -19.95
C GLU A 470 -13.82 21.39 -20.19
N THR A 471 -12.83 21.43 -19.30
CA THR A 471 -11.59 20.66 -19.36
C THR A 471 -11.30 20.05 -18.01
N ALA A 472 -10.66 18.89 -17.97
CA ALA A 472 -10.09 18.34 -16.76
C ALA A 472 -8.76 19.05 -16.40
N GLY A 473 -8.27 18.81 -15.18
CA GLY A 473 -7.04 19.36 -14.63
C GLY A 473 -7.26 20.37 -13.49
N GLU A 474 -6.23 21.15 -13.21
CA GLU A 474 -6.25 22.13 -12.12
C GLU A 474 -7.09 23.37 -12.46
N HIS A 475 -8.02 23.72 -11.58
CA HIS A 475 -8.85 24.92 -11.68
C HIS A 475 -8.77 25.77 -10.42
N SER A 476 -8.60 27.08 -10.59
CA SER A 476 -8.64 28.01 -9.47
C SER A 476 -10.08 28.43 -9.17
N VAL A 477 -10.53 28.17 -7.95
CA VAL A 477 -11.85 28.55 -7.44
C VAL A 477 -11.69 29.58 -6.35
N THR A 478 -12.37 30.71 -6.51
CA THR A 478 -12.40 31.79 -5.52
C THR A 478 -13.81 31.95 -4.92
N LEU A 479 -13.94 31.71 -3.62
CA LEU A 479 -15.14 31.98 -2.85
C LEU A 479 -15.03 33.35 -2.17
N THR A 480 -16.06 34.19 -2.30
CA THR A 480 -16.25 35.40 -1.51
C THR A 480 -17.49 35.27 -0.65
N VAL A 481 -17.31 35.34 0.67
CA VAL A 481 -18.38 35.30 1.66
C VAL A 481 -18.64 36.70 2.20
N ILE A 482 -19.91 37.13 2.21
CA ILE A 482 -20.35 38.42 2.74
C ILE A 482 -21.45 38.21 3.77
N THR A 483 -21.20 38.52 5.02
CA THR A 483 -22.17 38.38 6.13
C THR A 483 -23.18 39.53 6.17
N ASN A 484 -24.27 39.37 6.93
CA ASN A 484 -25.34 40.37 7.04
C ASN A 484 -24.89 41.72 7.66
N ASP A 485 -23.83 41.71 8.46
CA ASP A 485 -23.22 42.88 9.10
C ASP A 485 -22.14 43.54 8.22
N GLY A 486 -21.89 42.97 7.04
CA GLY A 486 -21.01 43.51 6.01
C GLY A 486 -19.55 43.12 6.16
N GLN A 487 -19.23 42.10 6.96
CA GLN A 487 -17.90 41.48 6.93
C GLN A 487 -17.73 40.73 5.60
N THR A 488 -16.49 40.63 5.12
CA THR A 488 -16.19 40.00 3.85
C THR A 488 -14.85 39.29 3.93
N GLU A 489 -14.81 38.08 3.42
CA GLU A 489 -13.60 37.30 3.24
C GLU A 489 -13.61 36.65 1.87
N THR A 490 -12.41 36.46 1.33
CA THR A 490 -12.18 35.77 0.07
C THR A 490 -11.20 34.63 0.31
N LEU A 491 -11.54 33.44 -0.16
CA LEU A 491 -10.70 32.26 -0.14
C LEU A 491 -10.50 31.77 -1.57
N THR A 492 -9.26 31.44 -1.93
CA THR A 492 -8.95 30.81 -3.22
C THR A 492 -8.30 29.46 -2.95
N ARG A 493 -8.76 28.43 -3.68
CA ARG A 493 -8.18 27.08 -3.69
C ARG A 493 -7.99 26.63 -5.13
N VAL A 494 -6.98 25.81 -5.37
CA VAL A 494 -6.85 25.04 -6.61
C VAL A 494 -7.52 23.71 -6.36
N ILE A 495 -8.42 23.32 -7.25
CA ILE A 495 -9.08 22.02 -7.23
C ILE A 495 -8.63 21.23 -8.45
N GLU A 496 -8.49 19.92 -8.30
CA GLU A 496 -8.26 19.01 -9.41
C GLU A 496 -9.61 18.46 -9.89
N VAL A 497 -9.88 18.64 -11.18
CA VAL A 497 -11.10 18.12 -11.83
C VAL A 497 -10.70 16.95 -12.72
N ARG A 498 -11.27 15.76 -12.48
CA ARG A 498 -10.93 14.56 -13.25
C ARG A 498 -11.58 14.57 -14.64
N SER A 499 -10.98 13.87 -15.59
CA SER A 499 -11.57 13.69 -16.93
C SER A 499 -12.65 12.61 -16.89
N ASN A 500 -13.67 12.80 -17.74
CA ASN A 500 -14.66 11.78 -18.04
C ASN A 500 -14.09 10.66 -18.92
N GLU A 501 -13.04 10.96 -19.68
CA GLU A 501 -12.30 9.99 -20.48
C GLU A 501 -11.48 9.07 -19.57
N ILE A 502 -11.65 7.77 -19.76
CA ILE A 502 -10.92 6.71 -19.05
C ILE A 502 -9.69 6.31 -19.88
N PHE A 503 -9.87 6.10 -21.19
CA PHE A 503 -8.78 5.98 -22.18
C PHE A 503 -9.30 6.21 -23.61
N GLU A 504 -8.39 6.53 -24.54
CA GLU A 504 -8.61 6.54 -25.99
C GLU A 504 -7.41 5.87 -26.68
N LEU A 505 -7.63 4.72 -27.32
CA LEU A 505 -6.55 3.96 -27.93
C LEU A 505 -6.29 4.37 -29.38
N ASN A 506 -5.03 4.66 -29.68
CA ASN A 506 -4.54 4.89 -31.02
C ASN A 506 -3.54 3.79 -31.42
N PHE A 507 -3.74 3.19 -32.60
CA PHE A 507 -2.92 2.08 -33.09
C PHE A 507 -1.88 2.50 -34.15
N GLY A 508 -1.58 3.79 -34.29
CA GLY A 508 -0.69 4.39 -35.28
C GLY A 508 0.80 4.04 -35.16
N GLY A 509 1.15 2.77 -35.35
CA GLY A 509 2.53 2.25 -35.33
C GLY A 509 2.89 1.53 -34.02
N THR A 510 2.46 2.07 -32.89
CA THR A 510 2.41 1.43 -31.57
C THR A 510 1.03 1.70 -30.97
N ALA A 511 0.48 0.76 -30.19
CA ALA A 511 -0.71 1.05 -29.40
C ALA A 511 -0.33 2.04 -28.28
N GLN A 512 -1.15 3.08 -28.11
CA GLN A 512 -0.95 4.11 -27.08
C GLN A 512 -2.31 4.65 -26.65
N ASP A 513 -2.41 5.05 -25.37
CA ASP A 513 -3.52 5.84 -24.87
C ASP A 513 -3.26 7.32 -25.19
N THR A 514 -4.19 8.00 -25.85
CA THR A 514 -4.11 9.43 -26.16
C THR A 514 -4.89 10.31 -25.18
N SER A 515 -5.54 9.70 -24.18
CA SER A 515 -6.19 10.42 -23.09
C SER A 515 -5.17 11.12 -22.18
N GLN A 516 -5.66 11.90 -21.22
CA GLN A 516 -4.79 12.54 -20.23
C GLN A 516 -4.06 11.56 -19.29
N TRP A 517 -4.52 10.31 -19.22
CA TRP A 517 -4.01 9.32 -18.28
C TRP A 517 -2.73 8.64 -18.76
N ASP A 518 -2.46 8.64 -20.08
CA ASP A 518 -1.29 7.98 -20.68
C ASP A 518 -1.15 6.54 -20.14
N SER A 519 -2.25 5.79 -20.23
CA SER A 519 -2.40 4.50 -19.54
C SER A 519 -1.28 3.52 -19.86
N ILE A 520 -0.88 2.75 -18.84
CA ILE A 520 0.10 1.66 -19.02
C ILE A 520 -0.54 0.57 -19.89
N ILE A 521 0.04 0.33 -21.07
CA ILE A 521 -0.47 -0.63 -22.05
C ILE A 521 0.63 -1.63 -22.44
N THR A 522 0.27 -2.90 -22.46
CA THR A 522 1.09 -4.00 -22.98
C THR A 522 0.44 -4.58 -24.24
N VAL A 523 1.25 -4.87 -25.26
CA VAL A 523 0.81 -5.55 -26.49
C VAL A 523 1.60 -6.83 -26.66
N GLU A 524 0.90 -7.95 -26.78
CA GLU A 524 1.43 -9.25 -27.16
C GLU A 524 1.08 -9.50 -28.62
N ASP A 525 2.11 -9.64 -29.47
CA ASP A 525 1.96 -9.84 -30.91
C ASP A 525 2.88 -10.97 -31.38
N PRO A 526 2.60 -12.23 -30.99
CA PRO A 526 3.47 -13.38 -31.29
C PRO A 526 3.60 -13.63 -32.80
N ASN A 527 2.58 -13.25 -33.57
CA ASN A 527 2.51 -13.47 -35.01
C ASN A 527 2.98 -12.26 -35.86
N GLY A 528 3.21 -11.10 -35.23
CA GLY A 528 3.67 -9.88 -35.90
C GLY A 528 2.59 -9.23 -36.78
N THR A 529 1.32 -9.45 -36.47
CA THR A 529 0.13 -9.07 -37.25
C THR A 529 -0.66 -7.96 -36.58
N ALA A 530 -0.58 -7.81 -35.25
CA ALA A 530 -1.45 -6.99 -34.42
C ALA A 530 -1.55 -5.53 -34.88
N LEU A 531 -0.45 -4.91 -35.35
CA LEU A 531 -0.43 -3.50 -35.81
C LEU A 531 -0.17 -3.35 -37.31
N THR A 532 -0.63 -4.33 -38.10
CA THR A 532 -0.44 -4.33 -39.57
C THR A 532 -1.74 -4.14 -40.36
N ALA A 533 -2.89 -4.27 -39.70
CA ALA A 533 -4.20 -4.13 -40.32
C ALA A 533 -4.53 -2.66 -40.63
N THR A 534 -5.27 -2.45 -41.72
CA THR A 534 -5.80 -1.10 -42.06
C THR A 534 -7.08 -0.86 -41.29
N GLY A 535 -7.04 0.12 -40.38
CA GLY A 535 -8.19 0.63 -39.64
C GLY A 535 -9.10 1.51 -40.50
N THR A 536 -10.11 2.08 -39.87
CA THR A 536 -11.03 3.06 -40.47
C THR A 536 -10.33 4.39 -40.77
N ASP A 537 -9.37 4.81 -39.96
CA ASP A 537 -8.61 6.05 -40.13
C ASP A 537 -7.09 5.89 -39.98
N GLY A 538 -6.57 4.68 -40.07
CA GLY A 538 -5.13 4.45 -40.01
C GLY A 538 -4.76 2.98 -39.96
N THR A 539 -4.00 2.63 -38.94
CA THR A 539 -3.74 1.25 -38.52
C THR A 539 -4.78 0.88 -37.48
N GLY A 540 -5.32 -0.34 -37.54
CA GLY A 540 -6.16 -0.90 -36.48
C GLY A 540 -5.45 -2.05 -35.77
N PHE A 541 -5.94 -2.43 -34.59
CA PHE A 541 -5.46 -3.59 -33.84
C PHE A 541 -6.08 -4.87 -34.38
N HIS A 542 -5.25 -5.82 -34.84
CA HIS A 542 -5.70 -7.10 -35.38
C HIS A 542 -5.65 -8.16 -34.31
N LEU A 543 -6.81 -8.64 -33.87
CA LEU A 543 -6.94 -9.89 -33.15
C LEU A 543 -6.84 -11.03 -34.16
N ASP A 544 -5.87 -11.93 -33.97
CA ASP A 544 -5.58 -13.02 -34.88
C ASP A 544 -5.62 -14.41 -34.22
N GLY A 545 -6.26 -14.50 -33.05
CA GLY A 545 -6.27 -15.66 -32.19
C GLY A 545 -5.33 -15.49 -31.00
N ASP A 546 -4.09 -15.06 -31.25
CA ASP A 546 -3.03 -15.01 -30.22
C ASP A 546 -2.62 -13.58 -29.83
N SER A 547 -3.02 -12.57 -30.61
CA SER A 547 -2.70 -11.17 -30.32
C SER A 547 -3.56 -10.63 -29.19
N LEU A 548 -2.94 -9.93 -28.24
CA LEU A 548 -3.57 -9.39 -27.03
C LEU A 548 -3.09 -7.98 -26.78
N LEU A 549 -3.99 -7.09 -26.36
CA LEU A 549 -3.64 -5.79 -25.80
C LEU A 549 -4.24 -5.68 -24.40
N THR A 550 -3.39 -5.38 -23.42
CA THR A 550 -3.77 -5.21 -22.02
C THR A 550 -3.57 -3.76 -21.60
N ILE A 551 -4.64 -3.13 -21.09
CA ILE A 551 -4.57 -1.89 -20.32
C ILE A 551 -4.38 -2.32 -18.85
N ASP A 552 -3.24 -1.96 -18.26
CA ASP A 552 -2.79 -2.49 -16.97
C ASP A 552 -3.75 -2.14 -15.82
N ARG A 553 -3.78 -2.97 -14.78
CA ARG A 553 -4.61 -2.78 -13.59
C ARG A 553 -4.19 -1.59 -12.72
N ASP A 554 -2.95 -1.13 -12.86
CA ASP A 554 -2.45 0.04 -12.13
C ASP A 554 -3.08 1.35 -12.63
N ASN A 555 -3.82 1.29 -13.76
CA ASN A 555 -4.67 2.36 -14.24
C ASN A 555 -5.98 2.43 -13.43
N LEU A 556 -5.92 3.02 -12.23
CA LEU A 556 -7.04 3.07 -11.27
C LEU A 556 -8.32 3.71 -11.82
N GLN A 557 -8.24 4.51 -12.89
CA GLN A 557 -9.40 5.11 -13.54
C GLN A 557 -10.38 4.10 -14.18
N LEU A 558 -9.98 2.84 -14.35
CA LEU A 558 -10.77 1.74 -14.91
C LEU A 558 -11.80 1.14 -13.92
N PHE A 559 -11.64 1.40 -12.62
CA PHE A 559 -12.33 0.68 -11.56
C PHE A 559 -13.38 1.57 -10.87
N GLU A 560 -14.28 0.93 -10.12
CA GLU A 560 -15.26 1.60 -9.26
C GLU A 560 -16.19 2.57 -10.01
N LEU A 561 -16.67 2.12 -11.17
CA LEU A 561 -17.50 2.90 -12.07
C LEU A 561 -18.98 2.60 -11.80
N ASP A 562 -19.76 3.62 -11.44
CA ASP A 562 -21.22 3.56 -11.39
C ASP A 562 -21.86 3.84 -12.77
N SER A 563 -21.06 4.28 -13.73
CA SER A 563 -21.41 4.41 -15.15
C SER A 563 -20.17 4.30 -16.04
N PHE A 564 -20.36 3.81 -17.26
CA PHE A 564 -19.34 3.89 -18.31
C PHE A 564 -19.93 3.74 -19.71
N ALA A 565 -19.14 4.12 -20.69
CA ALA A 565 -19.32 3.78 -22.09
C ALA A 565 -18.03 3.18 -22.65
N ILE A 566 -18.15 2.11 -23.44
CA ILE A 566 -17.08 1.58 -24.28
C ILE A 566 -17.55 1.67 -25.72
N GLU A 567 -16.75 2.24 -26.61
CA GLU A 567 -17.06 2.37 -28.05
C GLU A 567 -15.84 1.99 -28.88
N PHE A 568 -16.06 1.18 -29.93
CA PHE A 568 -15.02 0.81 -30.88
C PHE A 568 -15.60 0.38 -32.24
N ASP A 569 -14.80 0.52 -33.29
CA ASP A 569 -15.09 -0.04 -34.60
C ASP A 569 -14.54 -1.45 -34.72
N LEU A 570 -15.35 -2.37 -35.24
CA LEU A 570 -15.04 -3.79 -35.39
C LEU A 570 -15.22 -4.23 -36.84
N LYS A 571 -14.27 -5.01 -37.35
CA LYS A 571 -14.38 -5.69 -38.64
C LYS A 571 -13.87 -7.11 -38.57
N LEU A 572 -14.77 -8.06 -38.77
CA LEU A 572 -14.44 -9.48 -38.78
C LEU A 572 -13.62 -9.86 -40.02
N ASP A 573 -12.59 -10.70 -39.85
CA ASP A 573 -11.86 -11.29 -40.98
C ASP A 573 -12.73 -12.31 -41.73
N THR A 574 -13.48 -13.10 -40.95
CA THR A 574 -14.44 -14.09 -41.44
C THR A 574 -15.72 -14.09 -40.60
N VAL A 575 -16.79 -14.63 -41.15
CA VAL A 575 -18.05 -14.83 -40.43
C VAL A 575 -18.13 -16.27 -39.93
N ALA A 576 -19.04 -16.53 -38.98
CA ALA A 576 -19.19 -17.82 -38.34
C ALA A 576 -17.93 -18.29 -37.59
N GLN A 577 -17.48 -17.42 -36.69
CA GLN A 577 -16.40 -17.62 -35.73
C GLN A 577 -16.88 -17.15 -34.37
N ASP A 578 -16.30 -17.71 -33.32
CA ASP A 578 -16.53 -17.36 -31.93
C ASP A 578 -15.20 -17.01 -31.24
N GLY A 579 -15.28 -16.26 -30.13
CA GLY A 579 -14.11 -15.86 -29.35
C GLY A 579 -14.33 -14.55 -28.60
N ALA A 580 -13.40 -14.22 -27.69
CA ALA A 580 -13.49 -12.99 -26.93
C ALA A 580 -13.06 -11.77 -27.75
N LEU A 581 -13.70 -10.64 -27.45
CA LEU A 581 -13.36 -9.30 -27.94
C LEU A 581 -12.74 -8.44 -26.84
N ILE A 582 -13.36 -8.45 -25.65
CA ILE A 582 -12.92 -7.68 -24.48
C ILE A 582 -13.06 -8.57 -23.25
N ARG A 583 -12.04 -8.59 -22.37
CA ARG A 583 -12.10 -9.26 -21.07
C ARG A 583 -11.45 -8.44 -19.97
N MET A 584 -12.17 -8.24 -18.88
CA MET A 584 -11.66 -7.72 -17.63
C MET A 584 -12.18 -8.62 -16.52
N SER A 585 -11.31 -9.53 -16.04
CA SER A 585 -11.70 -10.58 -15.12
C SER A 585 -12.38 -10.00 -13.87
N GLY A 586 -13.53 -10.56 -13.49
CA GLY A 586 -14.33 -10.09 -12.36
C GLY A 586 -15.12 -8.80 -12.60
N THR A 587 -15.00 -8.17 -13.78
CA THR A 587 -15.66 -6.89 -14.10
C THR A 587 -16.54 -6.97 -15.33
N MET A 588 -16.02 -7.35 -16.50
CA MET A 588 -16.83 -7.42 -17.71
C MET A 588 -16.21 -8.32 -18.78
N ASP A 589 -17.07 -8.88 -19.64
CA ASP A 589 -16.66 -9.64 -20.82
C ASP A 589 -17.54 -9.33 -22.02
N LEU A 590 -16.94 -9.33 -23.21
CA LEU A 590 -17.63 -9.26 -24.49
C LEU A 590 -17.13 -10.39 -25.40
N PHE A 591 -18.04 -11.25 -25.84
CA PHE A 591 -17.77 -12.38 -26.73
C PHE A 591 -18.58 -12.29 -28.03
N LEU A 592 -17.99 -12.76 -29.13
CA LEU A 592 -18.69 -13.07 -30.37
C LEU A 592 -19.04 -14.56 -30.39
N ASN A 593 -20.28 -14.90 -30.76
CA ASN A 593 -20.69 -16.28 -31.02
C ASN A 593 -20.63 -16.63 -32.51
N ASP A 594 -20.53 -17.91 -32.82
CA ASP A 594 -20.44 -18.45 -34.19
C ASP A 594 -21.69 -18.15 -35.06
N ASP A 595 -22.80 -17.75 -34.45
CA ASP A 595 -24.01 -17.31 -35.15
C ASP A 595 -24.04 -15.79 -35.42
N GLY A 596 -22.99 -15.06 -35.04
CA GLY A 596 -22.86 -13.61 -35.20
C GLY A 596 -23.60 -12.79 -34.14
N SER A 597 -24.07 -13.39 -33.05
CA SER A 597 -24.53 -12.67 -31.86
C SER A 597 -23.37 -12.24 -30.97
N LEU A 598 -23.58 -11.18 -30.20
CA LEU A 598 -22.66 -10.70 -29.17
C LEU A 598 -23.22 -11.06 -27.79
N PHE A 599 -22.39 -11.64 -26.95
CA PHE A 599 -22.67 -11.86 -25.52
C PHE A 599 -21.87 -10.83 -24.72
N PHE A 600 -22.54 -10.02 -23.92
CA PHE A 600 -21.90 -9.09 -23.00
C PHE A 600 -22.30 -9.42 -21.57
N ARG A 601 -21.33 -9.42 -20.66
CA ARG A 601 -21.52 -9.63 -19.24
C ARG A 601 -20.86 -8.49 -18.46
N LEU A 602 -21.56 -7.96 -17.48
CA LEU A 602 -21.09 -6.94 -16.55
C LEU A 602 -21.28 -7.44 -15.12
N PHE A 603 -20.26 -7.27 -14.28
CA PHE A 603 -20.28 -7.51 -12.85
C PHE A 603 -20.22 -6.19 -12.09
N THR A 604 -21.07 -6.09 -11.08
CA THR A 604 -21.12 -4.96 -10.14
C THR A 604 -21.29 -5.49 -8.72
N ASP A 605 -21.15 -4.62 -7.72
CA ASP A 605 -21.48 -4.90 -6.32
C ASP A 605 -22.95 -5.30 -6.08
N GLU A 606 -23.87 -5.00 -7.01
CA GLU A 606 -25.28 -5.42 -6.97
C GLU A 606 -25.56 -6.71 -7.78
N GLY A 607 -24.54 -7.27 -8.44
CA GLY A 607 -24.60 -8.56 -9.14
C GLY A 607 -24.13 -8.54 -10.59
N ALA A 608 -24.41 -9.63 -11.30
CA ALA A 608 -24.04 -9.84 -12.70
C ALA A 608 -25.22 -9.60 -13.65
N PHE A 609 -24.95 -8.94 -14.78
CA PHE A 609 -25.90 -8.59 -15.83
C PHE A 609 -25.41 -9.10 -17.18
N GLU A 610 -26.25 -9.88 -17.86
CA GLU A 610 -25.89 -10.54 -19.12
C GLU A 610 -26.86 -10.16 -20.24
N MET A 611 -26.32 -9.84 -21.41
CA MET A 611 -27.05 -9.50 -22.62
C MET A 611 -26.58 -10.38 -23.78
N VAL A 612 -27.52 -10.77 -24.64
CA VAL A 612 -27.22 -11.52 -25.87
C VAL A 612 -27.99 -10.90 -27.02
N THR A 613 -27.27 -10.38 -28.01
CA THR A 613 -27.90 -9.81 -29.18
C THR A 613 -28.56 -10.88 -30.03
N PRO A 614 -29.54 -10.53 -30.89
CA PRO A 614 -30.07 -11.48 -31.86
C PRO A 614 -28.96 -12.07 -32.75
N ALA A 615 -29.06 -13.36 -33.07
CA ALA A 615 -28.19 -14.01 -34.07
C ALA A 615 -28.10 -13.19 -35.37
N ALA A 616 -26.93 -13.26 -36.02
CA ALA A 616 -26.60 -12.54 -37.23
C ALA A 616 -26.61 -11.01 -37.09
N VAL A 617 -26.31 -10.47 -35.89
CA VAL A 617 -26.05 -9.03 -35.71
C VAL A 617 -24.74 -8.62 -36.40
N LEU A 618 -23.76 -9.51 -36.40
CA LEU A 618 -22.50 -9.42 -37.14
C LEU A 618 -22.41 -10.60 -38.13
N ASP A 619 -23.04 -10.46 -39.30
CA ASP A 619 -23.15 -11.53 -40.32
C ASP A 619 -22.35 -11.26 -41.60
N ASP A 620 -21.51 -10.23 -41.60
CA ASP A 620 -20.63 -9.88 -42.71
C ASP A 620 -19.22 -9.46 -42.24
N THR A 621 -18.38 -9.02 -43.18
CA THR A 621 -16.99 -8.59 -42.93
C THR A 621 -16.78 -7.10 -43.23
N GLN A 622 -17.85 -6.31 -43.12
CA GLN A 622 -17.80 -4.86 -43.13
C GLN A 622 -17.43 -4.33 -41.74
N TRP A 623 -17.15 -3.03 -41.69
CA TRP A 623 -16.98 -2.33 -40.42
C TRP A 623 -18.33 -2.12 -39.76
N HIS A 624 -18.39 -2.36 -38.47
CA HIS A 624 -19.51 -2.07 -37.59
C HIS A 624 -19.01 -1.25 -36.40
N THR A 625 -19.83 -0.33 -35.90
CA THR A 625 -19.52 0.37 -34.65
C THR A 625 -20.24 -0.34 -33.51
N ILE A 626 -19.48 -0.76 -32.49
CA ILE A 626 -19.97 -1.45 -31.31
C ILE A 626 -19.86 -0.49 -30.13
N ALA A 627 -20.95 -0.35 -29.36
CA ALA A 627 -20.90 0.41 -28.12
C ALA A 627 -21.66 -0.30 -26.98
N ILE A 628 -21.10 -0.23 -25.78
CA ILE A 628 -21.70 -0.63 -24.52
C ILE A 628 -21.88 0.65 -23.71
N SER A 629 -23.07 0.85 -23.14
CA SER A 629 -23.37 2.03 -22.32
C SER A 629 -24.10 1.59 -21.05
N TYR A 630 -23.55 1.93 -19.90
CA TYR A 630 -24.02 1.57 -18.56
C TYR A 630 -24.17 2.81 -17.68
N ASP A 631 -25.28 2.91 -16.97
CA ASP A 631 -25.50 3.94 -15.94
C ASP A 631 -26.40 3.39 -14.82
N SER A 632 -25.81 3.25 -13.63
CA SER A 632 -26.46 2.77 -12.40
C SER A 632 -27.56 3.72 -11.92
N ASN A 633 -27.42 5.04 -12.13
CA ASN A 633 -28.38 6.04 -11.68
C ASN A 633 -29.69 5.97 -12.48
N THR A 634 -29.60 5.76 -13.79
CA THR A 634 -30.78 5.51 -14.64
C THR A 634 -31.19 4.04 -14.71
N GLN A 635 -30.34 3.15 -14.20
CA GLN A 635 -30.46 1.70 -14.19
C GLN A 635 -30.56 1.09 -15.59
N VAL A 636 -29.73 1.56 -16.53
CA VAL A 636 -29.79 1.14 -17.94
C VAL A 636 -28.44 0.59 -18.37
N LEU A 637 -28.45 -0.60 -18.96
CA LEU A 637 -27.35 -1.19 -19.71
C LEU A 637 -27.80 -1.44 -21.14
N ASN A 638 -27.07 -0.89 -22.11
CA ASN A 638 -27.36 -1.02 -23.55
C ASN A 638 -26.19 -1.64 -24.29
N LEU A 639 -26.49 -2.51 -25.26
CA LEU A 639 -25.58 -2.94 -26.30
C LEU A 639 -26.06 -2.39 -27.64
N ILE A 640 -25.16 -1.69 -28.33
CA ILE A 640 -25.44 -0.89 -29.52
C ILE A 640 -24.55 -1.39 -30.65
N VAL A 641 -25.15 -1.58 -31.83
CA VAL A 641 -24.44 -1.91 -33.08
C VAL A 641 -24.97 -0.99 -34.17
N ASP A 642 -24.08 -0.31 -34.89
CA ASP A 642 -24.39 0.61 -36.00
C ASP A 642 -25.51 1.60 -35.65
N ASP A 643 -25.33 2.34 -34.55
CA ASP A 643 -26.24 3.38 -34.08
C ASP A 643 -27.62 2.88 -33.60
N GLN A 644 -27.81 1.56 -33.51
CA GLN A 644 -29.05 0.93 -33.05
C GLN A 644 -28.81 0.18 -31.74
N VAL A 645 -29.66 0.44 -30.74
CA VAL A 645 -29.74 -0.40 -29.54
C VAL A 645 -30.26 -1.78 -29.97
N VAL A 646 -29.38 -2.77 -29.95
CA VAL A 646 -29.68 -4.16 -30.35
C VAL A 646 -30.13 -5.01 -29.17
N ASP A 647 -29.69 -4.66 -27.96
CA ASP A 647 -30.22 -5.19 -26.70
C ASP A 647 -30.15 -4.15 -25.58
N SER A 648 -31.02 -4.27 -24.58
CA SER A 648 -31.11 -3.35 -23.45
C SER A 648 -31.74 -4.02 -22.24
N MET A 649 -31.18 -3.79 -21.06
CA MET A 649 -31.69 -4.32 -19.80
C MET A 649 -31.56 -3.32 -18.65
N THR A 650 -32.18 -3.68 -17.52
CA THR A 650 -32.00 -2.98 -16.25
C THR A 650 -30.80 -3.56 -15.53
N ALA A 651 -29.84 -2.71 -15.20
CA ALA A 651 -28.64 -3.04 -14.44
C ALA A 651 -28.33 -1.89 -13.47
N SER A 652 -27.68 -2.17 -12.35
CA SER A 652 -27.33 -1.18 -11.32
C SER A 652 -26.15 -1.69 -10.48
N GLY A 653 -25.55 -0.81 -9.68
CA GLY A 653 -24.34 -1.09 -8.91
C GLY A 653 -23.08 -0.42 -9.46
N THR A 654 -21.97 -0.61 -8.77
CA THR A 654 -20.64 -0.08 -9.09
C THR A 654 -19.73 -1.23 -9.51
N THR A 655 -18.88 -1.02 -10.54
CA THR A 655 -17.91 -2.04 -10.98
C THR A 655 -16.84 -2.31 -9.92
N ALA A 656 -16.13 -3.43 -10.05
CA ALA A 656 -15.15 -3.88 -9.06
C ALA A 656 -14.03 -2.83 -8.81
N SER A 657 -13.48 -2.87 -7.58
CA SER A 657 -12.25 -2.18 -7.22
C SER A 657 -11.03 -2.77 -7.93
N ALA A 658 -9.90 -2.06 -7.91
CA ALA A 658 -8.65 -2.56 -8.49
C ALA A 658 -8.30 -3.95 -7.93
N GLY A 659 -8.26 -4.94 -8.82
CA GLY A 659 -8.00 -6.34 -8.52
C GLY A 659 -6.76 -6.84 -9.28
N TYR A 660 -6.75 -8.12 -9.67
CA TYR A 660 -5.57 -8.72 -10.29
C TYR A 660 -5.38 -8.47 -11.78
N HIS A 661 -6.44 -8.08 -12.50
CA HIS A 661 -6.43 -8.04 -13.95
C HIS A 661 -6.84 -6.66 -14.49
N GLY A 662 -6.15 -6.24 -15.53
CA GLY A 662 -6.50 -5.07 -16.33
C GLY A 662 -7.57 -5.37 -17.39
N LEU A 663 -7.87 -4.39 -18.24
CA LEU A 663 -8.80 -4.55 -19.36
C LEU A 663 -8.06 -5.09 -20.58
N ASN A 664 -8.50 -6.22 -21.11
CA ASN A 664 -7.92 -6.88 -22.27
C ASN A 664 -8.78 -6.67 -23.50
N ILE A 665 -8.15 -6.39 -24.63
CA ILE A 665 -8.71 -6.52 -25.98
C ILE A 665 -8.15 -7.82 -26.55
N GLY A 666 -9.02 -8.81 -26.71
CA GLY A 666 -8.66 -10.22 -26.90
C GLY A 666 -8.86 -11.06 -25.63
N ASP A 667 -8.35 -12.29 -25.66
CA ASP A 667 -8.43 -13.27 -24.59
C ASP A 667 -7.02 -13.71 -24.18
N PRO A 668 -6.60 -13.50 -22.91
CA PRO A 668 -5.30 -13.96 -22.42
C PRO A 668 -5.25 -15.48 -22.14
N TRP A 669 -6.38 -16.17 -22.15
CA TRP A 669 -6.51 -17.58 -21.74
C TRP A 669 -6.98 -18.51 -22.87
N ALA A 670 -7.46 -17.97 -23.99
CA ALA A 670 -7.98 -18.72 -25.12
C ALA A 670 -7.72 -18.00 -26.45
N GLU A 671 -8.10 -18.64 -27.57
CA GLU A 671 -8.03 -17.98 -28.87
C GLU A 671 -9.06 -16.83 -28.93
N SER A 672 -8.58 -15.64 -29.29
CA SER A 672 -9.39 -14.46 -29.57
C SER A 672 -10.10 -14.57 -30.92
N VAL A 673 -11.13 -13.76 -31.13
CA VAL A 673 -11.75 -13.63 -32.46
C VAL A 673 -10.75 -13.15 -33.51
N HIS A 674 -10.88 -13.56 -34.78
CA HIS A 674 -10.13 -12.97 -35.87
C HIS A 674 -10.83 -11.71 -36.41
N ALA A 675 -10.40 -10.53 -35.94
CA ALA A 675 -11.03 -9.26 -36.29
C ALA A 675 -10.07 -8.07 -36.15
N VAL A 676 -10.37 -6.98 -36.86
CA VAL A 676 -9.68 -5.70 -36.70
C VAL A 676 -10.54 -4.77 -35.85
N ILE A 677 -9.95 -4.22 -34.80
CA ILE A 677 -10.52 -3.21 -33.92
C ILE A 677 -9.87 -1.86 -34.19
N ASP A 678 -10.64 -0.78 -34.14
CA ASP A 678 -10.15 0.59 -34.30
C ASP A 678 -10.99 1.58 -33.46
N ASN A 679 -10.51 2.81 -33.25
CA ASN A 679 -11.22 3.87 -32.49
C ASN A 679 -11.74 3.40 -31.11
N PHE A 680 -10.94 2.65 -30.36
CA PHE A 680 -11.37 2.05 -29.10
C PHE A 680 -11.28 3.07 -27.95
N THR A 681 -12.41 3.41 -27.34
CA THR A 681 -12.53 4.45 -26.31
C THR A 681 -13.33 3.95 -25.12
N MET A 682 -13.04 4.52 -23.95
CA MET A 682 -13.86 4.34 -22.76
C MET A 682 -14.00 5.65 -21.99
N SER A 683 -15.20 5.91 -21.49
CA SER A 683 -15.54 7.08 -20.67
C SER A 683 -16.46 6.71 -19.53
N THR A 684 -16.51 7.54 -18.49
CA THR A 684 -17.50 7.45 -17.39
C THR A 684 -18.90 7.86 -17.84
N GLU A 685 -18.99 8.82 -18.75
CA GLU A 685 -20.27 9.31 -19.25
C GLU A 685 -20.95 8.29 -20.17
N PRO A 686 -22.23 7.96 -19.94
CA PRO A 686 -22.98 7.06 -20.81
C PRO A 686 -23.31 7.71 -22.16
N VAL A 687 -23.27 6.94 -23.25
CA VAL A 687 -23.54 7.47 -24.61
C VAL A 687 -25.04 7.79 -24.82
N GLU A 688 -25.36 9.01 -25.26
CA GLU A 688 -26.72 9.43 -25.65
C GLU A 688 -26.90 9.55 -27.19
N GLY A 689 -28.13 9.33 -27.70
CA GLY A 689 -28.51 9.76 -29.07
C GLY A 689 -28.99 8.70 -30.06
N TRP A 690 -29.09 7.43 -29.66
CA TRP A 690 -29.41 6.30 -30.55
C TRP A 690 -30.91 6.03 -30.73
N THR A 691 -31.31 5.49 -31.88
CA THR A 691 -32.74 5.26 -32.21
C THR A 691 -33.23 3.88 -31.79
N THR A 692 -34.37 3.80 -31.11
CA THR A 692 -35.07 2.54 -30.81
C THR A 692 -35.75 1.98 -32.06
N GLY A 693 -35.01 1.18 -32.84
CA GLY A 693 -35.35 0.81 -34.22
C GLY A 693 -35.53 -0.69 -34.49
N GLY A 694 -35.94 -1.52 -33.53
CA GLY A 694 -36.18 -2.97 -33.74
C GLY A 694 -37.59 -3.41 -33.28
N THR A 695 -38.26 -4.28 -34.02
CA THR A 695 -39.62 -4.76 -33.68
C THR A 695 -39.66 -5.53 -32.36
N THR A 696 -40.41 -5.02 -31.39
CA THR A 696 -40.74 -5.69 -30.14
C THR A 696 -41.50 -7.01 -30.38
N PRO A 697 -41.03 -8.18 -29.92
CA PRO A 697 -41.86 -9.37 -29.81
C PRO A 697 -42.68 -9.28 -28.52
N SER A 698 -43.97 -8.99 -28.66
CA SER A 698 -44.97 -9.16 -27.59
C SER A 698 -45.53 -10.59 -27.63
N THR A 699 -45.29 -11.39 -26.58
CA THR A 699 -46.12 -12.56 -26.27
C THR A 699 -46.29 -12.78 -24.77
N THR A 700 -47.47 -12.40 -24.26
CA THR A 700 -48.10 -12.95 -23.05
C THR A 700 -48.30 -14.47 -23.15
N ILE A 701 -47.84 -15.25 -22.16
CA ILE A 701 -48.27 -16.64 -21.92
C ILE A 701 -48.85 -16.81 -20.51
N SER A 702 -50.04 -17.41 -20.46
CA SER A 702 -50.80 -17.79 -19.26
C SER A 702 -50.52 -19.22 -18.80
N SER A 703 -50.49 -19.42 -17.48
CA SER A 703 -50.40 -20.67 -16.70
C SER A 703 -50.88 -21.99 -17.36
N GLY A 704 -49.98 -22.99 -17.45
CA GLY A 704 -50.32 -24.40 -17.74
C GLY A 704 -49.14 -25.31 -18.11
N SER A 705 -48.40 -25.80 -17.10
CA SER A 705 -47.51 -26.99 -17.02
C SER A 705 -46.61 -27.44 -18.20
N VAL A 706 -45.31 -27.53 -17.87
CA VAL A 706 -44.13 -28.16 -18.53
C VAL A 706 -43.51 -27.30 -19.66
N GLN A 707 -42.26 -26.85 -19.67
CA GLN A 707 -40.97 -27.18 -18.99
C GLN A 707 -40.17 -25.86 -18.85
N GLN A 708 -39.44 -25.66 -17.75
CA GLN A 708 -38.85 -24.38 -17.33
C GLN A 708 -37.36 -24.33 -17.73
N SER A 709 -36.95 -23.36 -18.55
CA SER A 709 -35.56 -22.93 -18.72
C SER A 709 -35.43 -21.58 -18.00
N ALA A 710 -34.60 -21.51 -16.96
CA ALA A 710 -34.56 -20.39 -16.02
C ALA A 710 -33.16 -19.75 -15.90
N PRO A 711 -33.09 -18.40 -15.87
CA PRO A 711 -31.96 -17.53 -15.43
C PRO A 711 -32.07 -17.18 -13.90
N PRO A 712 -31.58 -16.05 -13.31
CA PRO A 712 -30.23 -15.46 -12.95
C PRO A 712 -29.99 -15.20 -11.40
N ALA A 713 -28.81 -14.61 -11.00
CA ALA A 713 -28.48 -13.68 -9.85
C ALA A 713 -27.83 -14.15 -8.48
N GLY A 714 -26.98 -13.26 -7.87
CA GLY A 714 -25.95 -13.46 -6.79
C GLY A 714 -26.24 -13.12 -5.28
N LEU A 715 -25.15 -13.04 -4.47
CA LEU A 715 -24.86 -12.54 -3.06
C LEU A 715 -24.19 -13.45 -1.96
N ASN A 716 -22.83 -13.47 -1.92
CA ASN A 716 -21.83 -13.67 -0.81
C ASN A 716 -21.45 -15.03 -0.10
N ALA A 717 -20.16 -15.42 -0.27
CA ALA A 717 -19.04 -15.53 0.73
C ALA A 717 -18.44 -16.88 1.25
N GLU A 718 -17.10 -16.98 1.06
CA GLU A 718 -16.03 -17.57 1.91
C GLU A 718 -15.60 -19.07 1.86
N LEU A 719 -14.26 -19.25 1.76
CA LEU A 719 -13.36 -20.43 1.93
C LEU A 719 -13.17 -21.37 0.71
N LEU A 720 -12.06 -21.16 -0.03
CA LEU A 720 -11.63 -21.95 -1.19
C LEU A 720 -10.39 -22.79 -0.87
N TYR A 721 -10.34 -24.01 -1.40
CA TYR A 721 -9.11 -24.78 -1.65
C TYR A 721 -9.06 -25.07 -3.15
N GLU A 722 -8.13 -24.43 -3.87
CA GLU A 722 -7.94 -24.57 -5.32
C GLU A 722 -6.81 -25.56 -5.62
N SER A 723 -6.96 -26.39 -6.66
CA SER A 723 -5.78 -26.94 -7.33
C SER A 723 -5.16 -25.86 -8.23
N GLN A 724 -3.84 -25.81 -8.36
CA GLN A 724 -3.16 -24.86 -9.27
C GLN A 724 -3.77 -24.86 -10.69
N ASP A 725 -3.86 -23.67 -11.30
CA ASP A 725 -4.34 -23.47 -12.67
C ASP A 725 -3.75 -24.48 -13.65
N GLY A 726 -4.60 -25.30 -14.28
CA GLY A 726 -4.20 -26.29 -15.28
C GLY A 726 -3.65 -27.62 -14.73
N LEU A 727 -3.82 -27.92 -13.44
CA LEU A 727 -3.43 -29.21 -12.86
C LEU A 727 -4.20 -30.38 -13.50
N VAL A 728 -3.49 -31.21 -14.26
CA VAL A 728 -4.02 -32.43 -14.87
C VAL A 728 -3.72 -33.63 -13.97
N ILE A 729 -4.75 -34.17 -13.31
CA ILE A 729 -4.65 -35.38 -12.50
C ILE A 729 -5.09 -36.59 -13.35
N GLU A 730 -4.12 -37.38 -13.82
CA GLU A 730 -4.41 -38.70 -14.38
C GLU A 730 -4.72 -39.69 -13.26
N VAL A 731 -6.01 -39.97 -13.03
CA VAL A 731 -6.43 -40.92 -12.01
C VAL A 731 -6.70 -42.27 -12.68
N ASN A 732 -6.03 -43.29 -12.17
CA ASN A 732 -6.30 -44.68 -12.52
C ASN A 732 -6.77 -45.44 -11.28
N SER A 733 -7.32 -46.65 -11.48
CA SER A 733 -7.82 -47.52 -10.40
C SER A 733 -6.81 -47.88 -9.29
N THR A 734 -5.54 -47.45 -9.39
CA THR A 734 -4.49 -47.69 -8.39
C THR A 734 -4.02 -46.46 -7.60
N ASP A 735 -4.17 -45.24 -8.11
CA ASP A 735 -3.61 -44.01 -7.52
C ASP A 735 -4.64 -42.86 -7.49
N PRO A 736 -5.47 -42.75 -6.42
CA PRO A 736 -6.39 -41.62 -6.25
C PRO A 736 -5.68 -40.41 -5.64
N PHE A 737 -6.17 -39.23 -5.99
CA PHE A 737 -5.85 -37.98 -5.29
C PHE A 737 -6.75 -37.86 -4.05
N THR A 738 -6.18 -37.49 -2.90
CA THR A 738 -6.90 -37.45 -1.61
C THR A 738 -6.76 -36.09 -0.98
N VAL A 739 -7.89 -35.44 -0.72
CA VAL A 739 -7.96 -34.29 0.17
C VAL A 739 -8.04 -34.82 1.60
N GLY A 740 -7.05 -34.45 2.41
CA GLY A 740 -6.89 -34.93 3.78
C GLY A 740 -8.10 -34.62 4.67
N ARG A 741 -8.32 -35.43 5.70
CA ARG A 741 -9.47 -35.25 6.61
C ARG A 741 -9.31 -34.04 7.55
N ASP A 742 -8.09 -33.54 7.70
CA ASP A 742 -7.77 -32.44 8.61
C ASP A 742 -8.16 -31.08 7.95
N ASN A 743 -8.75 -31.16 6.75
CA ASN A 743 -9.47 -30.08 6.09
C ASN A 743 -10.90 -29.98 6.63
N ASP A 744 -11.08 -29.12 7.64
CA ASP A 744 -12.36 -28.83 8.30
C ASP A 744 -13.49 -28.51 7.31
N PHE A 745 -13.14 -27.99 6.13
CA PHE A 745 -14.10 -27.57 5.11
C PHE A 745 -14.89 -28.73 4.46
N LEU A 746 -14.49 -29.98 4.62
CA LEU A 746 -15.18 -31.13 4.01
C LEU A 746 -16.34 -31.68 4.85
N PHE A 747 -16.41 -31.34 6.14
CA PHE A 747 -17.26 -32.03 7.11
C PHE A 747 -18.35 -31.15 7.71
N GLY A 748 -19.43 -31.78 8.19
CA GLY A 748 -20.52 -31.07 8.90
C GLY A 748 -21.33 -30.07 8.06
N ARG A 749 -21.30 -30.19 6.73
CA ARG A 749 -21.86 -29.23 5.78
C ARG A 749 -23.36 -29.40 5.58
N ASP A 750 -24.13 -28.34 5.67
CA ASP A 750 -25.49 -28.25 5.12
C ASP A 750 -25.50 -27.79 3.65
N ASP A 751 -24.35 -27.38 3.12
CA ASP A 751 -24.20 -27.01 1.72
C ASP A 751 -22.78 -27.23 1.15
N PHE A 752 -22.66 -27.53 -0.14
CA PHE A 752 -21.41 -27.52 -0.91
C PHE A 752 -21.62 -27.51 -2.44
N ARG A 753 -20.61 -27.03 -3.18
CA ARG A 753 -20.49 -27.21 -4.63
C ARG A 753 -19.17 -27.90 -4.96
N ILE A 754 -19.17 -28.79 -5.95
CA ILE A 754 -17.97 -29.46 -6.46
C ILE A 754 -17.93 -29.22 -7.95
N GLU A 755 -16.81 -28.72 -8.46
CA GLU A 755 -16.55 -28.57 -9.89
C GLU A 755 -15.34 -29.40 -10.28
N LEU A 756 -15.38 -29.97 -11.48
CA LEU A 756 -14.24 -30.64 -12.09
C LEU A 756 -14.48 -30.82 -13.57
N THR A 757 -13.40 -30.89 -14.32
CA THR A 757 -13.44 -31.38 -15.69
C THR A 757 -13.00 -32.84 -15.74
N LEU A 758 -13.83 -33.70 -16.34
CA LEU A 758 -13.54 -35.12 -16.50
C LEU A 758 -13.44 -35.50 -17.98
N GLU A 759 -12.28 -36.01 -18.38
CA GLU A 759 -12.07 -36.64 -19.67
C GLU A 759 -11.93 -38.16 -19.55
N THR A 760 -12.72 -38.87 -20.36
CA THR A 760 -12.65 -40.34 -20.44
C THR A 760 -12.03 -40.79 -21.76
N GLN A 761 -11.11 -41.76 -21.69
CA GLN A 761 -10.32 -42.22 -22.83
C GLN A 761 -11.02 -43.31 -23.67
N ALA A 762 -12.19 -43.81 -23.22
CA ALA A 762 -12.96 -44.84 -23.91
C ALA A 762 -14.48 -44.76 -23.65
N ALA A 763 -15.29 -45.17 -24.64
CA ALA A 763 -16.74 -45.25 -24.53
C ALA A 763 -17.17 -46.31 -23.50
N GLY A 764 -18.15 -45.98 -22.64
CA GLY A 764 -18.74 -46.92 -21.69
C GLY A 764 -17.84 -47.27 -20.50
N VAL A 765 -16.95 -46.36 -20.10
CA VAL A 765 -16.23 -46.45 -18.83
C VAL A 765 -17.22 -46.38 -17.66
N GLU A 766 -16.99 -47.19 -16.63
CA GLU A 766 -17.79 -47.22 -15.41
C GLU A 766 -16.86 -47.19 -14.19
N GLY A 767 -17.28 -46.53 -13.12
CA GLY A 767 -16.49 -46.48 -11.90
C GLY A 767 -16.72 -45.22 -11.06
N VAL A 768 -16.26 -45.27 -9.82
CA VAL A 768 -16.35 -44.17 -8.84
C VAL A 768 -15.24 -43.17 -9.08
N PHE A 769 -15.59 -41.90 -9.21
CA PHE A 769 -14.62 -40.81 -9.39
C PHE A 769 -14.61 -39.78 -8.26
N LEU A 770 -15.62 -39.75 -7.39
CA LEU A 770 -15.56 -39.05 -6.11
C LEU A 770 -16.04 -39.96 -4.98
N TYR A 771 -15.32 -39.98 -3.87
CA TYR A 771 -15.70 -40.78 -2.72
C TYR A 771 -15.30 -40.12 -1.40
N MET A 772 -16.29 -39.87 -0.55
CA MET A 772 -16.09 -39.47 0.84
C MET A 772 -16.87 -40.42 1.75
N PRO A 773 -16.21 -41.19 2.63
CA PRO A 773 -16.88 -42.17 3.46
C PRO A 773 -18.01 -41.55 4.29
N LYS A 774 -19.20 -42.15 4.25
CA LYS A 774 -20.39 -41.73 5.02
C LYS A 774 -21.01 -40.39 4.63
N SER A 775 -20.42 -39.67 3.69
CA SER A 775 -20.97 -38.42 3.14
C SER A 775 -21.41 -38.60 1.69
N MET A 776 -20.54 -38.91 0.74
CA MET A 776 -20.92 -38.84 -0.68
C MET A 776 -20.15 -39.79 -1.61
N VAL A 777 -20.78 -40.13 -2.74
CA VAL A 777 -20.20 -40.97 -3.81
C VAL A 777 -20.67 -40.47 -5.19
N ALA A 778 -19.74 -40.20 -6.10
CA ALA A 778 -20.01 -39.94 -7.52
C ALA A 778 -19.43 -41.06 -8.40
N GLU A 779 -20.25 -41.63 -9.28
CA GLU A 779 -19.85 -42.72 -10.19
C GLU A 779 -20.38 -42.51 -11.62
N VAL A 780 -19.65 -43.01 -12.62
CA VAL A 780 -20.20 -43.25 -13.96
C VAL A 780 -20.74 -44.67 -14.00
N ASP A 781 -22.02 -44.82 -14.37
CA ASP A 781 -22.68 -46.11 -14.39
C ASP A 781 -22.52 -46.86 -15.72
N PRO A 782 -22.89 -48.16 -15.83
CA PRO A 782 -22.63 -48.97 -17.02
C PRO A 782 -23.39 -48.52 -18.29
N GLN A 783 -24.20 -47.46 -18.21
CA GLN A 783 -24.87 -46.84 -19.35
C GLN A 783 -24.30 -45.45 -19.66
N GLY A 784 -23.19 -45.03 -19.04
CA GLY A 784 -22.54 -43.75 -19.25
C GLY A 784 -23.17 -42.57 -18.52
N HIS A 785 -24.06 -42.81 -17.56
CA HIS A 785 -24.67 -41.72 -16.78
C HIS A 785 -23.86 -41.43 -15.53
N ILE A 786 -23.79 -40.16 -15.13
CA ILE A 786 -23.25 -39.77 -13.83
C ILE A 786 -24.32 -40.03 -12.77
N ARG A 787 -23.98 -40.79 -11.74
CA ARG A 787 -24.79 -40.99 -10.54
C ARG A 787 -24.09 -40.38 -9.34
N PHE A 788 -24.82 -39.59 -8.57
CA PHE A 788 -24.33 -39.02 -7.31
C PHE A 788 -25.22 -39.46 -6.16
N THR A 789 -24.61 -39.93 -5.08
CA THR A 789 -25.27 -40.32 -3.83
C THR A 789 -24.75 -39.47 -2.69
N LEU A 790 -25.65 -38.80 -1.99
CA LEU A 790 -25.35 -38.00 -0.80
C LEU A 790 -26.03 -38.59 0.43
N THR A 791 -25.29 -38.73 1.51
CA THR A 791 -25.77 -39.17 2.83
C THR A 791 -25.64 -38.02 3.81
N THR A 792 -26.75 -37.65 4.43
CA THR A 792 -26.83 -36.58 5.42
C THR A 792 -27.46 -37.09 6.72
N SER A 793 -27.57 -36.21 7.71
CA SER A 793 -28.31 -36.47 8.96
C SER A 793 -29.80 -36.76 8.75
N ASP A 794 -30.40 -36.37 7.63
CA ASP A 794 -31.83 -36.60 7.31
C ASP A 794 -32.09 -37.83 6.41
N GLY A 795 -31.07 -38.37 5.74
CA GLY A 795 -31.21 -39.55 4.89
C GLY A 795 -30.18 -39.66 3.78
N GLU A 796 -30.41 -40.62 2.88
CA GLU A 796 -29.61 -40.81 1.66
C GLU A 796 -30.42 -40.35 0.45
N PHE A 797 -29.80 -39.54 -0.40
CA PHE A 797 -30.37 -38.92 -1.60
C PHE A 797 -29.53 -39.32 -2.81
N GLU A 798 -30.19 -39.73 -3.89
CA GLU A 798 -29.51 -40.21 -5.11
C GLU A 798 -30.03 -39.48 -6.34
N LEU A 799 -29.10 -39.10 -7.22
CA LEU A 799 -29.34 -38.49 -8.52
C LEU A 799 -28.66 -39.28 -9.62
N ARG A 800 -29.24 -39.22 -10.82
CA ARG A 800 -28.64 -39.78 -12.02
C ARG A 800 -28.91 -38.86 -13.20
N SER A 801 -27.86 -38.47 -13.93
CA SER A 801 -27.94 -37.56 -15.08
C SER A 801 -28.99 -38.03 -16.09
N SER A 802 -29.72 -37.09 -16.69
CA SER A 802 -30.78 -37.40 -17.67
C SER A 802 -30.22 -37.97 -18.98
N GLN A 803 -29.00 -37.57 -19.35
CA GLN A 803 -28.26 -38.06 -20.51
C GLN A 803 -27.09 -38.97 -20.11
N ALA A 804 -26.72 -39.88 -21.00
CA ALA A 804 -25.52 -40.69 -20.89
C ALA A 804 -24.32 -39.84 -21.33
N VAL A 805 -23.72 -39.14 -20.38
CA VAL A 805 -22.60 -38.20 -20.58
C VAL A 805 -21.41 -38.90 -21.24
N PHE A 806 -21.08 -40.11 -20.80
CA PHE A 806 -19.91 -40.87 -21.26
C PHE A 806 -20.31 -42.10 -22.10
N GLU A 807 -21.34 -41.98 -22.95
CA GLU A 807 -21.65 -43.01 -23.97
C GLU A 807 -20.54 -43.10 -25.05
N GLU A 808 -19.83 -41.99 -25.29
CA GLU A 808 -18.64 -41.87 -26.14
C GLU A 808 -17.49 -41.21 -25.33
N PRO A 809 -16.21 -41.37 -25.71
CA PRO A 809 -15.09 -40.69 -25.05
C PRO A 809 -15.18 -39.17 -25.28
N GLY A 810 -14.85 -38.39 -24.25
CA GLY A 810 -14.94 -36.93 -24.29
C GLY A 810 -14.57 -36.28 -22.97
N LYS A 811 -14.23 -34.98 -23.05
CA LYS A 811 -13.98 -34.06 -21.94
C LYS A 811 -15.27 -33.31 -21.63
N HIS A 812 -15.67 -33.30 -20.36
CA HIS A 812 -16.92 -32.70 -19.90
C HIS A 812 -16.73 -32.00 -18.56
N ASP A 813 -17.31 -30.82 -18.42
CA ASP A 813 -17.27 -30.02 -17.20
C ASP A 813 -18.44 -30.45 -16.32
N ILE A 814 -18.17 -30.86 -15.08
CA ILE A 814 -19.16 -31.46 -14.18
C ILE A 814 -19.24 -30.63 -12.92
N ALA A 815 -20.46 -30.21 -12.55
CA ALA A 815 -20.73 -29.61 -11.26
C ALA A 815 -21.76 -30.40 -10.45
N ILE A 816 -21.52 -30.55 -9.15
CA ILE A 816 -22.41 -31.18 -8.18
C ILE A 816 -22.72 -30.19 -7.07
N ILE A 817 -23.99 -29.89 -6.85
CA ILE A 817 -24.42 -28.79 -5.98
C ILE A 817 -25.42 -29.33 -4.97
N TYR A 818 -25.21 -29.07 -3.68
CA TYR A 818 -26.08 -29.51 -2.60
C TYR A 818 -26.39 -28.38 -1.62
N ASP A 819 -27.65 -27.97 -1.49
CA ASP A 819 -28.08 -26.98 -0.49
C ASP A 819 -29.25 -27.53 0.34
N ALA A 820 -29.03 -27.77 1.63
CA ALA A 820 -30.05 -28.28 2.53
C ALA A 820 -31.15 -27.25 2.87
N GLN A 821 -30.84 -25.95 2.81
CA GLN A 821 -31.74 -24.86 3.16
C GLN A 821 -32.70 -24.54 2.02
N LEU A 822 -32.21 -24.53 0.78
CA LEU A 822 -33.02 -24.46 -0.44
C LEU A 822 -33.63 -25.83 -0.79
N GLY A 823 -33.11 -26.90 -0.19
CA GLY A 823 -33.70 -28.22 -0.17
C GLY A 823 -33.49 -29.01 -1.45
N TYR A 824 -32.36 -28.83 -2.14
CA TYR A 824 -32.07 -29.54 -3.38
C TYR A 824 -30.63 -30.06 -3.48
N LEU A 825 -30.48 -31.08 -4.31
CA LEU A 825 -29.22 -31.64 -4.79
C LEU A 825 -29.30 -31.68 -6.31
N GLN A 826 -28.22 -31.32 -7.01
CA GLN A 826 -28.18 -31.15 -8.48
C GLN A 826 -26.87 -31.66 -9.11
N ILE A 827 -26.96 -32.13 -10.36
CA ILE A 827 -25.83 -32.42 -11.25
C ILE A 827 -25.96 -31.54 -12.50
N GLU A 828 -24.90 -30.83 -12.86
CA GLU A 828 -24.72 -30.08 -14.10
C GLU A 828 -23.59 -30.70 -14.92
N VAL A 829 -23.73 -30.63 -16.25
CA VAL A 829 -22.70 -31.07 -17.21
C VAL A 829 -22.64 -30.07 -18.35
N ASP A 830 -21.45 -29.54 -18.66
CA ASP A 830 -21.18 -28.52 -19.70
C ASP A 830 -22.13 -27.32 -19.57
N GLY A 831 -22.31 -26.84 -18.34
CA GLY A 831 -23.22 -25.74 -18.00
C GLY A 831 -24.72 -26.06 -18.06
N LEU A 832 -25.11 -27.32 -18.27
CA LEU A 832 -26.52 -27.74 -18.37
C LEU A 832 -26.95 -28.65 -17.21
N VAL A 833 -28.07 -28.33 -16.56
CA VAL A 833 -28.66 -29.17 -15.49
C VAL A 833 -29.12 -30.53 -16.02
N GLN A 834 -28.48 -31.59 -15.54
CA GLN A 834 -28.76 -32.97 -15.95
C GLN A 834 -29.70 -33.72 -15.01
N ALA A 835 -29.70 -33.41 -13.70
CA ALA A 835 -30.60 -34.03 -12.73
C ALA A 835 -30.70 -33.19 -11.45
N GLN A 836 -31.88 -33.17 -10.82
CA GLN A 836 -32.11 -32.47 -9.55
C GLN A 836 -33.16 -33.23 -8.71
N THR A 837 -33.00 -33.24 -7.39
CA THR A 837 -33.94 -33.84 -6.43
C THR A 837 -33.99 -33.00 -5.16
N GLU A 838 -35.04 -33.17 -4.36
CA GLU A 838 -35.09 -32.59 -3.02
C GLU A 838 -34.16 -33.37 -2.07
N ALA A 839 -33.31 -32.65 -1.32
CA ALA A 839 -32.37 -33.20 -0.34
C ALA A 839 -32.19 -32.21 0.83
N THR A 840 -32.02 -32.72 2.06
CA THR A 840 -31.87 -31.90 3.28
C THR A 840 -30.92 -32.57 4.29
N GLY A 841 -30.52 -31.86 5.35
CA GLY A 841 -29.66 -32.35 6.42
C GLY A 841 -28.19 -31.99 6.25
N THR A 842 -27.35 -32.37 7.21
CA THR A 842 -25.91 -32.07 7.23
C THR A 842 -25.06 -33.30 6.89
N THR A 843 -23.93 -33.12 6.21
CA THR A 843 -22.93 -34.19 5.97
C THR A 843 -22.24 -34.60 7.28
N SER A 844 -21.47 -35.70 7.25
CA SER A 844 -20.91 -36.27 8.48
C SER A 844 -19.80 -35.41 9.10
N ASP A 845 -19.68 -35.43 10.43
CA ASP A 845 -18.59 -34.79 11.18
C ASP A 845 -17.20 -35.40 10.84
N GLU A 846 -16.13 -34.62 11.08
CA GLU A 846 -14.67 -34.82 10.81
C GLU A 846 -14.06 -36.16 11.30
N THR A 847 -14.86 -36.98 11.99
CA THR A 847 -14.46 -38.31 12.47
C THR A 847 -14.24 -39.37 11.37
N HIS A 848 -14.31 -38.99 10.09
CA HIS A 848 -14.22 -39.88 8.92
C HIS A 848 -13.07 -39.44 8.00
N TRP A 849 -12.67 -40.28 7.04
CA TRP A 849 -11.62 -39.88 6.09
C TRP A 849 -12.12 -38.78 5.14
N GLY A 850 -11.18 -37.99 4.60
CA GLY A 850 -11.46 -36.91 3.66
C GLY A 850 -11.94 -37.39 2.29
N LEU A 851 -12.04 -36.46 1.35
CA LEU A 851 -12.59 -36.69 0.01
C LEU A 851 -11.51 -37.25 -0.93
N THR A 852 -11.85 -38.27 -1.71
CA THR A 852 -10.95 -38.79 -2.75
C THR A 852 -11.51 -38.55 -4.14
N VAL A 853 -10.65 -38.04 -5.03
CA VAL A 853 -10.84 -38.01 -6.48
C VAL A 853 -10.22 -39.29 -7.05
N GLY A 854 -11.06 -40.15 -7.60
CA GLY A 854 -10.79 -41.58 -7.75
C GLY A 854 -11.15 -42.39 -6.50
N ASN A 855 -11.00 -43.72 -6.57
CA ASN A 855 -11.29 -44.59 -5.44
C ASN A 855 -10.45 -45.87 -5.44
N LYS A 856 -9.61 -46.03 -4.42
CA LYS A 856 -8.78 -47.23 -4.20
C LYS A 856 -9.51 -48.39 -3.50
N TRP A 857 -10.70 -48.12 -2.96
CA TRP A 857 -11.49 -49.06 -2.15
C TRP A 857 -12.75 -49.59 -2.88
N SER A 858 -13.02 -49.13 -4.10
CA SER A 858 -14.12 -49.50 -5.01
C SER A 858 -13.61 -49.75 -6.44
N ASP A 859 -14.50 -50.05 -7.38
CA ASP A 859 -14.20 -49.99 -8.82
C ASP A 859 -14.05 -48.50 -9.22
N GLY A 860 -12.84 -47.95 -9.10
CA GLY A 860 -12.52 -46.56 -9.46
C GLY A 860 -12.57 -46.30 -10.97
N LEU A 861 -12.93 -45.09 -11.37
CA LEU A 861 -12.96 -44.67 -12.77
C LEU A 861 -11.54 -44.34 -13.27
N ASP A 862 -11.15 -44.89 -14.41
CA ASP A 862 -9.93 -44.48 -15.12
C ASP A 862 -10.24 -43.26 -16.00
N GLY A 863 -9.59 -42.13 -15.75
CA GLY A 863 -9.85 -40.88 -16.47
C GLY A 863 -8.88 -39.75 -16.10
N THR A 864 -8.90 -38.69 -16.90
CA THR A 864 -8.13 -37.47 -16.65
C THR A 864 -9.04 -36.44 -16.01
N PHE A 865 -8.62 -35.91 -14.87
CA PHE A 865 -9.34 -34.88 -14.12
C PHE A 865 -8.55 -33.58 -14.23
N VAL A 866 -9.23 -32.48 -14.49
CA VAL A 866 -8.63 -31.14 -14.57
C VAL A 866 -9.51 -30.20 -13.76
N ASP A 867 -8.89 -29.21 -13.10
CA ASP A 867 -9.58 -28.12 -12.40
C ASP A 867 -10.59 -28.63 -11.35
N PHE A 868 -10.14 -29.49 -10.42
CA PHE A 868 -10.99 -29.99 -9.33
C PHE A 868 -11.11 -28.96 -8.21
N GLU A 869 -12.35 -28.57 -7.89
CA GLU A 869 -12.65 -27.53 -6.92
C GLU A 869 -13.77 -28.00 -5.97
N PHE A 870 -13.63 -27.69 -4.68
CA PHE A 870 -14.64 -27.98 -3.66
C PHE A 870 -14.96 -26.72 -2.86
N TYR A 871 -16.22 -26.33 -2.90
CA TYR A 871 -16.78 -25.14 -2.29
C TYR A 871 -17.62 -25.52 -1.07
N GLY A 872 -17.36 -24.88 0.07
CA GLY A 872 -18.06 -25.13 1.34
C GLY A 872 -19.43 -24.47 1.50
N ASP A 873 -19.98 -23.90 0.43
CA ASP A 873 -21.28 -23.22 0.37
C ASP A 873 -21.95 -23.61 -0.97
N ALA A 874 -23.22 -24.00 -0.96
CA ALA A 874 -24.00 -24.30 -2.17
C ALA A 874 -25.12 -23.33 -2.46
N THR A 875 -25.25 -22.30 -1.65
CA THR A 875 -25.96 -21.12 -2.13
C THR A 875 -25.16 -20.59 -3.31
N MET A 876 -25.81 -20.59 -4.48
CA MET A 876 -25.25 -20.11 -5.74
C MET A 876 -24.84 -18.64 -5.58
N ASN A 877 -23.57 -18.46 -5.24
CA ASN A 877 -22.89 -17.18 -5.16
C ASN A 877 -21.69 -17.20 -6.08
N VAL A 878 -21.95 -16.80 -7.33
CA VAL A 878 -20.89 -16.57 -8.29
C VAL A 878 -20.22 -15.23 -7.95
N LEU A 879 -19.01 -15.36 -7.40
CA LEU A 879 -17.88 -14.43 -7.38
C LEU A 879 -17.93 -13.23 -6.42
N GLN A 880 -17.31 -13.44 -5.25
CA GLN A 880 -16.05 -12.74 -4.95
C GLN A 880 -15.22 -13.63 -4.02
N LEU A 881 -13.92 -13.78 -4.31
CA LEU A 881 -12.84 -13.39 -3.40
C LEU A 881 -11.51 -13.37 -4.19
N ALA A 882 -11.00 -12.15 -4.39
CA ALA A 882 -9.57 -11.89 -4.49
C ALA A 882 -8.97 -11.97 -3.06
N PRO A 883 -7.63 -12.02 -2.90
CA PRO A 883 -6.99 -12.73 -1.80
C PRO A 883 -6.38 -11.83 -0.73
N SER A 884 -6.00 -12.45 0.37
CA SER A 884 -5.33 -11.83 1.50
C SER A 884 -3.84 -12.14 1.54
N ASN A 885 -3.10 -11.10 1.90
CA ASN A 885 -1.67 -11.00 2.13
C ASN A 885 -1.17 -11.88 3.28
N ASP A 886 -0.09 -12.61 3.05
CA ASP A 886 0.95 -12.81 4.07
C ASP A 886 2.30 -12.32 3.49
N PRO A 887 3.07 -11.43 4.14
CA PRO A 887 4.17 -10.69 3.49
C PRO A 887 5.60 -11.19 3.82
N ALA A 888 5.81 -12.39 4.37
CA ALA A 888 7.15 -12.78 4.88
C ALA A 888 7.99 -13.74 4.01
N ASP A 889 7.41 -14.39 3.00
CA ASP A 889 8.10 -15.46 2.28
C ASP A 889 8.67 -14.99 0.93
N HIS A 890 9.86 -15.48 0.59
CA HIS A 890 10.45 -15.27 -0.74
C HIS A 890 10.29 -16.56 -1.55
N ARG A 891 9.46 -16.52 -2.59
CA ARG A 891 9.31 -17.61 -3.57
C ARG A 891 9.88 -17.17 -4.89
N MET A 892 10.62 -18.04 -5.56
CA MET A 892 11.42 -17.61 -6.71
C MET A 892 11.21 -18.46 -7.93
N SER A 893 10.94 -17.75 -9.01
CA SER A 893 10.79 -18.31 -10.34
C SER A 893 12.00 -18.02 -11.21
N PHE A 894 12.29 -18.94 -12.13
CA PHE A 894 13.21 -18.69 -13.23
C PHE A 894 12.47 -18.41 -14.56
N GLU A 895 11.15 -18.19 -14.56
CA GLU A 895 10.36 -17.85 -15.76
C GLU A 895 10.75 -16.49 -16.37
N GLY A 896 11.45 -16.51 -17.50
CA GLY A 896 11.77 -15.34 -18.33
C GLY A 896 12.90 -14.46 -17.78
N ALA A 897 12.83 -14.05 -16.52
CA ALA A 897 13.87 -13.38 -15.74
C ALA A 897 13.74 -13.77 -14.26
N VAL A 898 14.85 -13.89 -13.51
CA VAL A 898 14.79 -14.30 -12.09
C VAL A 898 14.18 -13.19 -11.24
N HIS A 899 13.07 -13.48 -10.56
CA HIS A 899 12.36 -12.53 -9.70
C HIS A 899 11.70 -13.24 -8.52
N ASP A 900 11.42 -12.48 -7.47
CA ASP A 900 10.56 -12.90 -6.37
C ASP A 900 9.10 -12.91 -6.86
N GLU A 901 8.42 -14.04 -6.77
CA GLU A 901 7.03 -14.24 -7.20
C GLU A 901 6.03 -13.47 -6.33
N ILE A 902 6.35 -13.23 -5.06
CA ILE A 902 5.49 -12.55 -4.09
C ILE A 902 5.66 -11.04 -4.20
N GLN A 903 6.90 -10.57 -4.39
CA GLN A 903 7.20 -9.14 -4.49
C GLN A 903 7.26 -8.61 -5.93
N ASN A 904 7.33 -9.50 -6.92
CA ASN A 904 7.49 -9.22 -8.35
C ASN A 904 8.67 -8.28 -8.67
N THR A 905 9.78 -8.43 -7.93
CA THR A 905 11.01 -7.62 -8.09
C THR A 905 12.22 -8.48 -8.41
N THR A 906 13.13 -7.97 -9.25
CA THR A 906 14.45 -8.57 -9.48
C THR A 906 15.38 -8.27 -8.30
N VAL A 907 15.56 -9.23 -7.39
CA VAL A 907 16.36 -9.08 -6.15
C VAL A 907 17.80 -9.62 -6.26
N PHE A 908 18.28 -9.85 -7.49
CA PHE A 908 19.52 -10.58 -7.75
C PHE A 908 20.60 -9.74 -8.41
N ARG A 909 21.86 -10.11 -8.13
CA ARG A 909 23.03 -9.60 -8.85
C ARG A 909 23.62 -10.68 -9.76
N ASP A 910 23.82 -10.34 -11.03
CA ASP A 910 24.61 -11.14 -11.97
C ASP A 910 26.03 -11.35 -11.44
N MET A 911 26.36 -12.61 -11.13
CA MET A 911 27.71 -13.05 -10.78
C MET A 911 28.43 -13.54 -12.06
N PRO A 912 29.76 -13.79 -12.04
CA PRO A 912 30.51 -14.16 -13.25
C PRO A 912 29.95 -15.42 -13.93
N GLY A 913 29.74 -15.36 -15.25
CA GLY A 913 29.11 -16.42 -16.06
C GLY A 913 27.83 -15.88 -16.70
N GLN A 914 27.49 -16.30 -17.92
CA GLN A 914 26.15 -15.97 -18.44
C GLN A 914 25.12 -16.87 -17.74
N ALA A 915 23.97 -16.31 -17.38
CA ALA A 915 22.80 -17.08 -16.98
C ALA A 915 22.39 -18.05 -18.10
N GLU A 916 22.16 -19.30 -17.75
CA GLU A 916 21.71 -20.35 -18.65
C GLU A 916 20.41 -20.91 -18.09
N TYR A 917 19.38 -21.00 -18.92
CA TYR A 917 18.05 -21.46 -18.51
C TYR A 917 17.66 -22.68 -19.36
N VAL A 918 17.02 -23.65 -18.71
CA VAL A 918 16.49 -24.86 -19.34
C VAL A 918 15.04 -25.08 -18.90
N THR A 919 14.37 -26.11 -19.41
CA THR A 919 13.04 -26.49 -18.93
C THR A 919 13.14 -27.16 -17.56
N GLY A 920 12.45 -26.60 -16.56
CA GLY A 920 12.37 -27.03 -15.17
C GLY A 920 11.12 -27.86 -14.84
N THR A 921 10.86 -28.04 -13.55
CA THR A 921 9.68 -28.79 -13.03
C THR A 921 8.41 -27.95 -13.06
N SER A 922 8.52 -26.63 -12.95
CA SER A 922 7.42 -25.65 -13.00
C SER A 922 7.45 -24.76 -14.26
N GLY A 923 8.57 -24.74 -15.00
CA GLY A 923 8.66 -24.08 -16.30
C GLY A 923 10.09 -23.93 -16.82
N GLN A 924 10.79 -22.87 -16.46
CA GLN A 924 12.22 -22.60 -16.65
C GLN A 924 12.96 -22.89 -15.34
N ALA A 925 14.12 -23.54 -15.43
CA ALA A 925 15.04 -23.74 -14.32
C ALA A 925 16.38 -23.05 -14.60
N TYR A 926 17.09 -22.65 -13.55
CA TYR A 926 18.43 -22.10 -13.68
C TYR A 926 19.45 -23.22 -13.82
N HIS A 927 20.18 -23.20 -14.93
CA HIS A 927 21.22 -24.18 -15.21
C HIS A 927 22.58 -23.70 -14.70
N LEU A 928 23.11 -24.41 -13.70
CA LEU A 928 24.47 -24.29 -13.21
C LEU A 928 25.42 -25.06 -14.13
N ASN A 929 26.41 -24.38 -14.71
CA ASN A 929 27.43 -24.98 -15.59
C ASN A 929 28.80 -25.14 -14.90
N GLY A 930 28.80 -25.21 -13.57
CA GLY A 930 29.99 -25.28 -12.73
C GLY A 930 30.74 -23.95 -12.57
N THR A 931 30.41 -22.91 -13.35
CA THR A 931 31.11 -21.61 -13.30
C THR A 931 30.21 -20.38 -13.18
N ASN A 932 28.91 -20.50 -13.47
CA ASN A 932 27.92 -19.45 -13.27
C ASN A 932 27.26 -19.57 -11.88
N SER A 933 26.69 -18.46 -11.42
CA SER A 933 25.96 -18.38 -10.14
C SER A 933 25.01 -17.19 -10.18
N ILE A 934 24.03 -17.19 -9.30
CA ILE A 934 23.18 -16.04 -8.99
C ILE A 934 23.30 -15.74 -7.50
N GLY A 935 23.18 -14.48 -7.12
CA GLY A 935 23.25 -14.09 -5.72
C GLY A 935 22.23 -13.03 -5.37
N PHE A 936 21.76 -13.10 -4.13
CA PHE A 936 20.90 -12.11 -3.50
C PHE A 936 21.73 -10.93 -3.05
N GLU A 937 21.13 -9.75 -3.07
CA GLU A 937 21.68 -8.63 -2.33
C GLU A 937 21.65 -8.94 -0.82
N ARG A 938 22.48 -8.19 -0.09
CA ARG A 938 22.74 -8.47 1.31
C ARG A 938 21.54 -8.11 2.17
N GLY A 939 21.00 -9.09 2.89
CA GLY A 939 19.84 -8.91 3.77
C GLY A 939 18.48 -8.98 3.08
N GLU A 940 18.45 -9.35 1.80
CA GLU A 940 17.21 -9.54 1.03
C GLU A 940 16.49 -10.85 1.34
N VAL A 941 17.13 -11.78 2.05
CA VAL A 941 16.50 -13.04 2.46
C VAL A 941 16.64 -13.17 3.97
N ALA A 942 15.56 -13.53 4.66
CA ALA A 942 15.45 -13.63 6.11
C ALA A 942 16.22 -14.83 6.73
N LEU A 943 17.44 -15.09 6.28
CA LEU A 943 18.34 -16.14 6.80
C LEU A 943 19.47 -15.59 7.69
N ASN A 944 19.64 -14.26 7.71
CA ASN A 944 20.60 -13.55 8.55
C ASN A 944 19.92 -13.00 9.81
N ASP A 945 20.60 -13.03 10.94
CA ASP A 945 20.02 -12.66 12.26
C ASP A 945 18.75 -13.47 12.60
N SER A 946 18.69 -14.72 12.11
CA SER A 946 17.54 -15.61 12.26
C SER A 946 17.88 -16.75 13.22
N ASP A 947 16.93 -17.10 14.09
CA ASP A 947 16.98 -18.24 14.99
C ASP A 947 16.01 -19.37 14.57
N SER A 948 15.23 -19.17 13.52
CA SER A 948 14.40 -20.17 12.85
C SER A 948 14.30 -19.86 11.34
N PHE A 949 14.32 -20.86 10.46
CA PHE A 949 14.05 -20.68 9.02
C PHE A 949 13.83 -22.02 8.30
N THR A 950 13.20 -21.96 7.12
CA THR A 950 13.13 -23.07 6.17
C THR A 950 13.55 -22.63 4.76
N VAL A 951 14.32 -23.48 4.09
CA VAL A 951 14.75 -23.33 2.69
C VAL A 951 14.33 -24.57 1.92
N SER A 952 13.51 -24.43 0.88
CA SER A 952 13.13 -25.53 -0.01
C SER A 952 13.53 -25.23 -1.45
N PHE A 953 13.94 -26.24 -2.21
CA PHE A 953 14.27 -26.10 -3.63
C PHE A 953 14.28 -27.43 -4.37
N ASP A 954 14.04 -27.38 -5.67
CA ASP A 954 14.24 -28.50 -6.58
C ASP A 954 15.64 -28.45 -7.19
N PHE A 955 16.27 -29.60 -7.35
CA PHE A 955 17.54 -29.70 -8.07
C PHE A 955 17.64 -30.99 -8.90
N GLN A 956 18.49 -30.94 -9.92
CA GLN A 956 18.82 -32.06 -10.80
C GLN A 956 20.28 -31.95 -11.22
N LEU A 957 21.03 -33.06 -11.24
CA LEU A 957 22.41 -33.05 -11.73
C LEU A 957 22.50 -33.37 -13.21
N ASP A 958 23.44 -32.72 -13.90
CA ASP A 958 23.69 -33.00 -15.31
C ASP A 958 24.33 -34.37 -15.51
N THR A 959 25.12 -34.83 -14.54
CA THR A 959 25.75 -36.16 -14.53
C THR A 959 25.64 -36.79 -13.15
N ALA A 960 25.21 -38.05 -13.09
CA ALA A 960 25.21 -38.81 -11.84
C ALA A 960 26.63 -38.97 -11.26
N GLY A 961 26.80 -38.78 -9.95
CA GLY A 961 28.10 -38.83 -9.28
C GLY A 961 28.83 -37.49 -9.20
N GLU A 962 28.11 -36.38 -9.34
CA GLU A 962 28.69 -35.04 -9.45
C GLU A 962 28.80 -34.37 -8.09
N SER A 963 29.95 -33.74 -7.82
CA SER A 963 30.24 -33.07 -6.55
C SER A 963 30.46 -31.58 -6.76
N GLY A 964 30.05 -30.78 -5.78
CA GLY A 964 30.11 -29.33 -5.90
C GLY A 964 29.14 -28.63 -4.97
N ARG A 965 29.25 -27.31 -4.91
CA ARG A 965 28.37 -26.47 -4.09
C ARG A 965 27.04 -26.21 -4.78
N VAL A 966 25.96 -26.23 -4.00
CA VAL A 966 24.59 -25.92 -4.43
C VAL A 966 24.19 -24.51 -3.98
N MET A 967 24.46 -24.16 -2.71
CA MET A 967 24.12 -22.84 -2.15
C MET A 967 25.15 -22.40 -1.10
N HIS A 968 25.36 -21.09 -0.97
CA HIS A 968 26.26 -20.49 0.01
C HIS A 968 25.70 -19.19 0.60
N LEU A 969 25.65 -19.07 1.92
CA LEU A 969 25.46 -17.80 2.63
C LEU A 969 26.73 -17.49 3.45
N HIS A 970 27.35 -16.35 3.17
CA HIS A 970 28.67 -16.04 3.71
C HIS A 970 28.65 -15.99 5.25
N GLU A 971 29.55 -16.77 5.88
CA GLU A 971 29.67 -16.93 7.35
C GLU A 971 28.45 -17.57 8.06
N VAL A 972 27.37 -17.91 7.34
CA VAL A 972 26.15 -18.49 7.92
C VAL A 972 25.94 -19.93 7.47
N MET A 973 25.85 -20.21 6.16
CA MET A 973 25.43 -21.53 5.68
C MET A 973 26.19 -21.97 4.42
N ASP A 974 26.52 -23.26 4.32
CA ASP A 974 27.09 -23.87 3.11
C ASP A 974 26.41 -25.20 2.81
N THR A 975 25.87 -25.34 1.59
CA THR A 975 25.19 -26.57 1.14
C THR A 975 25.89 -27.13 -0.10
N TYR A 976 26.42 -28.35 -0.02
CA TYR A 976 27.22 -28.95 -1.10
C TYR A 976 27.11 -30.49 -1.15
N ILE A 977 27.33 -31.06 -2.35
CA ILE A 977 27.41 -32.52 -2.57
C ILE A 977 28.90 -32.93 -2.62
N ASP A 978 29.28 -33.96 -1.86
CA ASP A 978 30.66 -34.45 -1.81
C ASP A 978 31.00 -35.49 -2.89
N ASP A 979 32.28 -35.83 -3.05
CA ASP A 979 32.78 -36.82 -4.04
C ASP A 979 32.20 -38.25 -3.89
N ASN A 980 31.44 -38.52 -2.83
CA ASN A 980 30.76 -39.80 -2.60
C ASN A 980 29.23 -39.69 -2.75
N GLY A 981 28.69 -38.53 -3.14
CA GLY A 981 27.27 -38.31 -3.42
C GLY A 981 26.42 -37.93 -2.20
N PHE A 982 27.03 -37.57 -1.06
CA PHE A 982 26.28 -37.11 0.11
C PHE A 982 26.11 -35.59 0.07
N MET A 983 24.93 -35.10 0.46
CA MET A 983 24.66 -33.67 0.62
C MET A 983 25.00 -33.25 2.05
N HIS A 984 25.78 -32.18 2.16
CA HIS A 984 26.22 -31.57 3.42
C HIS A 984 25.53 -30.22 3.58
N VAL A 985 25.05 -29.95 4.79
CA VAL A 985 24.62 -28.63 5.25
C VAL A 985 25.51 -28.25 6.44
N GLU A 986 26.31 -27.20 6.25
CA GLU A 986 27.10 -26.57 7.32
C GLU A 986 26.41 -25.28 7.75
N LEU A 987 25.96 -25.18 9.00
CA LEU A 987 25.30 -23.99 9.56
C LEU A 987 26.15 -23.41 10.70
N THR A 988 26.42 -22.11 10.67
CA THR A 988 27.16 -21.39 11.70
C THR A 988 26.26 -20.38 12.40
N THR A 989 26.20 -20.49 13.72
CA THR A 989 25.52 -19.58 14.63
C THR A 989 26.52 -18.95 15.60
N ASP A 990 26.05 -18.02 16.43
CA ASP A 990 26.84 -17.42 17.52
C ASP A 990 27.28 -18.43 18.61
N GLU A 991 26.61 -19.58 18.72
CA GLU A 991 26.93 -20.68 19.65
C GLU A 991 27.84 -21.77 19.04
N GLY A 992 27.96 -21.86 17.70
CA GLY A 992 28.92 -22.75 17.04
C GLY A 992 28.60 -23.10 15.59
N THR A 993 29.41 -24.00 15.00
CA THR A 993 29.15 -24.53 13.65
C THR A 993 28.65 -25.97 13.75
N TYR A 994 27.54 -26.24 13.06
CA TYR A 994 26.85 -27.52 12.96
C TYR A 994 27.03 -28.10 11.56
N HIS A 995 27.18 -29.42 11.49
CA HIS A 995 27.38 -30.14 10.22
C HIS A 995 26.38 -31.29 10.15
N LEU A 996 25.50 -31.25 9.16
CA LEU A 996 24.49 -32.27 8.86
C LEU A 996 24.81 -32.87 7.48
N ILE A 997 24.72 -34.21 7.37
CA ILE A 997 25.07 -34.96 6.16
C ILE A 997 23.94 -35.93 5.88
N SER A 998 23.41 -35.94 4.65
CA SER A 998 22.33 -36.83 4.22
C SER A 998 22.59 -38.31 4.57
N GLU A 999 21.54 -39.08 4.87
CA GLU A 999 21.68 -40.51 5.19
C GLU A 999 21.99 -41.40 3.96
N THR A 1000 21.59 -40.95 2.77
CA THR A 1000 21.72 -41.68 1.50
C THR A 1000 22.37 -40.81 0.42
N THR A 1001 22.60 -41.43 -0.74
CA THR A 1001 23.13 -40.80 -1.96
C THR A 1001 22.20 -41.08 -3.14
N ASP A 1002 20.94 -41.41 -2.87
CA ASP A 1002 19.98 -41.85 -3.90
C ASP A 1002 19.49 -40.68 -4.78
N PHE A 1003 19.88 -39.45 -4.44
CA PHE A 1003 19.62 -38.20 -5.18
C PHE A 1003 20.83 -37.71 -6.02
N ASP A 1004 21.96 -38.44 -5.99
CA ASP A 1004 23.14 -38.14 -6.81
C ASP A 1004 23.02 -38.81 -8.20
N ASP A 1005 21.85 -38.67 -8.81
CA ASP A 1005 21.56 -39.12 -10.17
C ASP A 1005 21.05 -37.96 -11.05
N GLN A 1006 20.37 -38.26 -12.15
CA GLN A 1006 19.95 -37.26 -13.13
C GLN A 1006 18.45 -36.97 -13.07
N ASP A 1007 17.73 -37.55 -12.11
CA ASP A 1007 16.32 -37.25 -11.90
C ASP A 1007 16.19 -35.92 -11.12
N TRP A 1008 14.97 -35.36 -11.08
CA TRP A 1008 14.68 -34.18 -10.26
C TRP A 1008 14.42 -34.63 -8.83
N HIS A 1009 14.96 -33.87 -7.88
CA HIS A 1009 14.84 -34.11 -6.45
C HIS A 1009 14.42 -32.82 -5.75
N THR A 1010 13.63 -32.94 -4.69
CA THR A 1010 13.23 -31.80 -3.85
C THR A 1010 13.98 -31.87 -2.53
N ALA A 1011 14.64 -30.78 -2.14
CA ALA A 1011 15.38 -30.67 -0.89
C ALA A 1011 14.81 -29.57 0.00
N THR A 1012 14.62 -29.87 1.28
CA THR A 1012 14.17 -28.92 2.31
C THR A 1012 15.15 -28.92 3.49
N ILE A 1013 15.63 -27.73 3.87
CA ILE A 1013 16.49 -27.49 5.02
C ILE A 1013 15.68 -26.67 6.03
N ALA A 1014 15.55 -27.14 7.26
CA ALA A 1014 14.91 -26.37 8.31
C ALA A 1014 15.80 -26.28 9.56
N TYR A 1015 15.88 -25.10 10.13
CA TYR A 1015 16.60 -24.80 11.36
C TYR A 1015 15.67 -24.14 12.36
N ASP A 1016 15.67 -24.59 13.60
CA ASP A 1016 14.94 -23.95 14.70
C ASP A 1016 15.77 -24.05 16.00
N SER A 1017 16.19 -22.90 16.52
CA SER A 1017 17.02 -22.82 17.72
C SER A 1017 16.23 -23.10 19.01
N GLU A 1018 14.91 -22.87 19.04
CA GLU A 1018 14.10 -23.12 20.23
C GLU A 1018 13.85 -24.61 20.43
N GLN A 1019 13.59 -25.33 19.34
CA GLN A 1019 13.44 -26.79 19.32
C GLN A 1019 14.78 -27.52 19.30
N GLU A 1020 15.89 -26.79 19.16
CA GLU A 1020 17.26 -27.28 19.06
C GLU A 1020 17.50 -28.21 17.85
N ILE A 1021 16.91 -27.93 16.68
CA ILE A 1021 16.88 -28.83 15.51
C ILE A 1021 17.46 -28.18 14.25
N LEU A 1022 18.26 -28.96 13.50
CA LEU A 1022 18.60 -28.73 12.10
C LEU A 1022 18.24 -30.00 11.31
N SER A 1023 17.49 -29.86 10.22
CA SER A 1023 17.07 -30.97 9.38
C SER A 1023 17.40 -30.75 7.89
N LEU A 1024 17.58 -31.85 7.17
CA LEU A 1024 17.61 -31.92 5.71
C LEU A 1024 16.70 -33.04 5.27
N GLU A 1025 15.71 -32.72 4.47
CA GLU A 1025 14.82 -33.65 3.80
C GLU A 1025 15.13 -33.66 2.31
N ILE A 1026 15.23 -34.85 1.71
CA ILE A 1026 15.35 -35.02 0.26
C ILE A 1026 14.42 -36.15 -0.18
N ASP A 1027 13.45 -35.88 -1.06
CA ASP A 1027 12.46 -36.85 -1.56
C ASP A 1027 11.84 -37.74 -0.45
N ASP A 1028 11.30 -37.11 0.59
CA ASP A 1028 10.71 -37.76 1.78
C ASP A 1028 11.73 -38.47 2.71
N GLN A 1029 13.04 -38.32 2.49
CA GLN A 1029 14.09 -38.84 3.38
C GLN A 1029 14.65 -37.75 4.29
N ILE A 1030 14.27 -37.80 5.57
CA ILE A 1030 14.66 -36.82 6.58
C ILE A 1030 15.93 -37.26 7.31
N THR A 1031 16.90 -36.35 7.37
CA THR A 1031 18.09 -36.40 8.24
C THR A 1031 18.00 -35.29 9.28
N LEU A 1032 18.19 -35.61 10.56
CA LEU A 1032 18.03 -34.64 11.64
C LEU A 1032 19.24 -34.60 12.60
N LEU A 1033 19.65 -33.39 12.97
CA LEU A 1033 20.66 -33.10 13.99
C LEU A 1033 20.00 -32.34 15.14
N ASN A 1034 20.04 -32.94 16.33
CA ASN A 1034 19.54 -32.34 17.58
C ASN A 1034 20.65 -31.58 18.33
N GLY A 1035 20.25 -30.60 19.13
CA GLY A 1035 21.14 -29.77 19.95
C GLY A 1035 21.81 -28.63 19.16
N THR A 1036 21.19 -28.18 18.08
CA THR A 1036 21.63 -27.04 17.28
C THR A 1036 20.94 -25.77 17.77
N THR A 1037 21.68 -24.76 18.18
CA THR A 1037 21.14 -23.57 18.87
C THR A 1037 21.89 -22.31 18.46
N GLY A 1038 21.33 -21.14 18.79
CA GLY A 1038 21.93 -19.83 18.54
C GLY A 1038 21.34 -19.13 17.32
N THR A 1039 21.73 -17.88 17.13
CA THR A 1039 21.24 -17.04 16.03
C THR A 1039 22.28 -17.02 14.91
N THR A 1040 21.85 -17.05 13.65
CA THR A 1040 22.75 -16.90 12.50
C THR A 1040 23.38 -15.51 12.50
N ALA A 1041 24.55 -15.37 11.85
CA ALA A 1041 25.22 -14.08 11.80
C ALA A 1041 24.34 -13.01 11.12
N ASP A 1042 24.43 -11.78 11.62
CA ASP A 1042 23.84 -10.59 11.03
C ASP A 1042 24.30 -10.42 9.59
N ALA A 1043 23.48 -9.75 8.75
CA ALA A 1043 23.78 -9.49 7.35
C ALA A 1043 24.97 -8.52 7.25
N SER A 1044 26.19 -9.00 7.49
CA SER A 1044 27.43 -8.25 7.70
C SER A 1044 28.39 -8.38 6.50
N ASN A 1045 28.18 -9.38 5.65
CA ASN A 1045 29.04 -9.75 4.51
C ASN A 1045 28.26 -9.92 3.19
N TRP A 1046 28.49 -10.98 2.42
CA TRP A 1046 27.84 -11.21 1.12
C TRP A 1046 26.51 -11.95 1.31
N GLY A 1047 25.51 -11.60 0.50
CA GLY A 1047 24.21 -12.28 0.48
C GLY A 1047 24.30 -13.72 0.00
N LEU A 1048 23.15 -14.40 0.02
CA LEU A 1048 23.03 -15.80 -0.39
C LEU A 1048 23.44 -15.96 -1.86
N THR A 1049 24.07 -17.07 -2.22
CA THR A 1049 24.42 -17.40 -3.61
C THR A 1049 23.98 -18.81 -3.94
N ILE A 1050 23.30 -18.98 -5.06
CA ILE A 1050 22.96 -20.28 -5.65
C ILE A 1050 24.04 -20.61 -6.69
N GLY A 1051 24.67 -21.77 -6.54
CA GLY A 1051 25.96 -22.10 -7.12
C GLY A 1051 27.13 -21.49 -6.34
N SER A 1052 28.30 -21.36 -7.00
CA SER A 1052 29.50 -20.81 -6.37
C SER A 1052 30.15 -19.70 -7.17
N ALA A 1053 30.19 -18.50 -6.59
CA ALA A 1053 30.97 -17.40 -7.17
C ALA A 1053 32.50 -17.61 -7.01
N TRP A 1054 32.94 -18.49 -6.10
CA TRP A 1054 34.31 -18.57 -5.57
C TRP A 1054 34.89 -19.99 -5.43
N GLY A 1055 34.37 -20.99 -6.14
CA GLY A 1055 34.79 -22.38 -6.03
C GLY A 1055 34.16 -23.29 -7.09
N GLU A 1056 34.20 -24.60 -6.89
CA GLU A 1056 33.52 -25.59 -7.76
C GLU A 1056 32.03 -25.66 -7.35
N SER A 1057 31.15 -25.28 -8.27
CA SER A 1057 29.69 -25.47 -8.19
C SER A 1057 29.32 -26.81 -8.82
N ILE A 1058 28.14 -27.36 -8.50
CA ILE A 1058 27.59 -28.47 -9.30
C ILE A 1058 27.34 -28.03 -10.76
N GLU A 1059 27.41 -28.97 -11.71
CA GLU A 1059 26.75 -28.84 -13.02
C GLU A 1059 25.35 -29.50 -12.94
N GLY A 1060 24.29 -28.74 -13.23
CA GLY A 1060 22.92 -29.20 -13.02
C GLY A 1060 21.89 -28.08 -13.04
N ASN A 1061 20.64 -28.39 -12.74
CA ASN A 1061 19.52 -27.46 -12.75
C ASN A 1061 19.00 -27.25 -11.32
N VAL A 1062 18.54 -26.04 -11.04
CA VAL A 1062 17.85 -25.71 -9.79
C VAL A 1062 16.59 -24.91 -10.10
N ASP A 1063 15.53 -25.19 -9.35
CA ASP A 1063 14.18 -24.65 -9.58
C ASP A 1063 13.42 -24.49 -8.25
N ASN A 1064 12.31 -23.75 -8.26
CA ASN A 1064 11.35 -23.63 -7.14
C ASN A 1064 11.95 -23.34 -5.76
N PHE A 1065 12.84 -22.35 -5.66
CA PHE A 1065 13.37 -21.97 -4.36
C PHE A 1065 12.33 -21.21 -3.52
N VAL A 1066 12.21 -21.61 -2.26
CA VAL A 1066 11.34 -21.01 -1.25
C VAL A 1066 12.15 -20.76 0.01
N PHE A 1067 12.05 -19.55 0.55
CA PHE A 1067 12.60 -19.18 1.85
C PHE A 1067 11.48 -18.71 2.77
N ILE A 1068 11.46 -19.28 3.96
CA ILE A 1068 10.50 -18.99 5.02
C ILE A 1068 11.31 -18.63 6.27
N ASP A 1069 10.95 -17.56 6.96
CA ASP A 1069 11.67 -17.02 8.12
C ASP A 1069 11.33 -17.71 9.45
N GLU A 1070 10.47 -18.72 9.41
CA GLU A 1070 10.12 -19.58 10.54
C GLU A 1070 9.93 -21.03 10.08
N VAL A 1071 9.99 -21.98 11.02
CA VAL A 1071 9.63 -23.37 10.78
C VAL A 1071 8.20 -23.62 11.26
N GLU A 1072 7.30 -23.99 10.36
CA GLU A 1072 5.89 -24.21 10.69
C GLU A 1072 5.69 -25.28 11.79
N GLU A 1073 4.74 -25.03 12.69
CA GLU A 1073 4.47 -25.89 13.85
C GLU A 1073 4.06 -27.32 13.43
N GLU A 1074 3.43 -27.48 12.26
CA GLU A 1074 3.08 -28.79 11.67
C GLU A 1074 4.33 -29.58 11.25
N TYR A 1075 5.29 -28.92 10.58
CA TYR A 1075 6.57 -29.53 10.18
C TYR A 1075 7.47 -29.85 11.39
N LEU A 1076 7.52 -28.98 12.41
CA LEU A 1076 8.20 -29.29 13.69
C LEU A 1076 7.57 -30.51 14.38
N ASN A 1077 6.25 -30.65 14.33
CA ASN A 1077 5.57 -31.81 14.88
C ASN A 1077 5.91 -33.10 14.12
N GLU A 1078 6.14 -33.05 12.80
CA GLU A 1078 6.62 -34.19 12.02
C GLU A 1078 8.07 -34.56 12.34
N LEU A 1079 8.97 -33.56 12.41
CA LEU A 1079 10.39 -33.77 12.77
C LEU A 1079 10.58 -34.35 14.18
N LEU A 1080 9.73 -33.96 15.13
CA LEU A 1080 9.75 -34.47 16.51
C LEU A 1080 9.18 -35.90 16.64
N LEU A 1081 8.60 -36.47 15.58
CA LEU A 1081 8.08 -37.84 15.53
C LEU A 1081 9.07 -38.86 14.93
N VAL A 1082 10.12 -38.38 14.25
CA VAL A 1082 11.22 -39.18 13.66
C VAL A 1082 12.28 -39.49 14.72
#